data_AF-A0A949IJ54-F1
#
_entry.id   AF-A0A949IJ54-F1
#
_cell.length_a   1.000
_cell.length_b   1.000
_cell.length_c   1.000
_cell.angle_alpha   90.00
_cell.angle_beta   90.00
_cell.angle_gamma   90.00
#
_symmetry.space_group_name_H-M   'P 1'
#
loop_
_entity.id
_entity.type
_entity.pdbx_description
1 polymer ?
#
loop_
_entity_poly.entity_id
_entity_poly.type
_entity_poly.pdbx_seq_one_letter_code
_entity_poly.pdbx_strand_id
1 'polypeptide(L)'
;MLAALAGLNAPALARHDYFLLGEAPGVKAWDSYLPGEDGIASAPLERLQHKAILALYLVPALLDERALKSSDRELLELIPPYKEAAAIGAEKKRTFAALSVDADKRLSPALADSMRFLRWRVLALKPGRHRKINEEVQAFLTKYNQAAKLDSVTAAADINALSEEFGRRQSRLDRANLQSLDRALIRKSAAEQAQKKEESALKEYENHVAEAYVMASLDRRGSASEHFSEAINYLRPRAALQRPQTDELRKAWLHVIDEELFKYEEADSSKAGEALAADQTLNLKRNIGWLIDIAYLAKIDGRLNEAAFEFRRAFLLVARYFPEEQNEYSYLTYDLGETLLWDEKFDESVYYFDKCLQARAKADPLSLTTVDTANMLGRAGLRQGQAKLGLDVFYDNLSRIARRLQLEVHEAGDDERHQELVNALLADLPRASSEDRRQIDDALQGTVDAAIPLKQYDLALSSGESLLAIRSSAEKVDTDMIMSVLWGMAYACDSSARPERAIKYYDRLIDSYGKSMKKLLPSWYHGRGLDYDLVGRPDLAAKDIKMAIALYKEKLLFEEDEESRDHLTWTIADLHYNLEQAKKYPPDRPDYADLADNKRWRRASFPLKVFVGRGPDDGFGGDILKLVHEAVDLWRDYPQSPIAVQYVDDLSKADIFIERVTTYDDIPYGSAGRTSANFEHLGERETRVITRAHVRVYCPSYDGTTWENQNVKMSDFARTQLKYLLVHELGHVFGLAHSPAGPDIMFWKSCSETLSSRDVKTIERIYVTQPE
;
A
#
# COMPACT_ATOMS: atom_id res chain seq x y z
N MET A 1 -9.03 4.58 3.80
CA MET A 1 -7.69 5.20 3.81
C MET A 1 -6.57 4.16 3.66
N LEU A 2 -6.33 3.24 4.63
CA LEU A 2 -5.34 2.16 4.48
C LEU A 2 -5.62 1.18 3.32
N ALA A 3 -6.89 0.90 3.02
CA ALA A 3 -7.27 0.14 1.83
C ALA A 3 -7.03 0.90 0.52
N ALA A 4 -7.04 2.24 0.54
CA ALA A 4 -6.74 3.09 -0.62
C ALA A 4 -5.22 3.32 -0.80
N LEU A 5 -4.42 3.12 0.25
CA LEU A 5 -2.96 2.99 0.19
C LEU A 5 -2.54 1.56 -0.20
N ALA A 6 -3.37 0.54 0.09
CA ALA A 6 -3.16 -0.83 -0.37
C ALA A 6 -3.66 -1.08 -1.81
N GLY A 7 -4.66 -0.32 -2.27
CA GLY A 7 -5.14 -0.30 -3.66
C GLY A 7 -4.23 0.46 -4.62
N LEU A 8 -3.28 1.24 -4.09
CA LEU A 8 -2.02 1.49 -4.78
C LEU A 8 -1.22 0.19 -4.72
N ASN A 9 -1.56 -0.77 -5.58
CA ASN A 9 -0.62 -1.79 -6.01
C ASN A 9 0.54 -1.06 -6.70
N ALA A 10 1.42 -0.46 -5.92
CA ALA A 10 2.73 -0.04 -6.38
C ALA A 10 3.42 -1.35 -6.82
N PRO A 11 3.70 -1.54 -8.12
CA PRO A 11 4.44 -2.71 -8.54
C PRO A 11 5.75 -2.66 -7.78
N ALA A 12 6.00 -3.63 -6.90
CA ALA A 12 7.22 -3.70 -6.09
C ALA A 12 8.50 -3.82 -6.95
N LEU A 13 8.37 -3.85 -8.27
CA LEU A 13 9.42 -3.97 -9.26
C LEU A 13 9.49 -2.82 -10.27
N ALA A 14 8.48 -1.94 -10.40
CA ALA A 14 8.57 -0.75 -11.27
C ALA A 14 9.27 0.45 -10.58
N ARG A 15 10.21 0.12 -9.70
CA ARG A 15 10.80 1.03 -8.71
C ARG A 15 11.93 1.87 -9.29
N HIS A 16 12.30 1.71 -10.56
CA HIS A 16 13.40 2.46 -11.19
C HIS A 16 12.92 3.56 -12.15
N ASP A 17 11.62 3.61 -12.46
CA ASP A 17 11.28 3.80 -13.87
C ASP A 17 10.45 5.02 -14.15
N TYR A 18 9.97 5.67 -13.10
CA TYR A 18 9.11 6.83 -13.22
C TYR A 18 9.83 8.16 -12.99
N PHE A 19 11.13 8.18 -12.62
CA PHE A 19 11.86 9.39 -12.19
C PHE A 19 11.94 10.53 -13.20
N LEU A 20 11.68 10.26 -14.47
CA LEU A 20 11.69 11.26 -15.53
C LEU A 20 10.31 11.56 -16.12
N LEU A 21 9.21 11.15 -15.49
CA LEU A 21 7.86 11.54 -15.89
C LEU A 21 7.34 12.78 -15.15
N GLY A 22 6.87 13.80 -15.89
CA GLY A 22 5.95 14.79 -15.33
C GLY A 22 4.63 14.11 -14.99
N GLU A 23 3.56 14.85 -14.71
CA GLU A 23 2.21 14.28 -14.56
C GLU A 23 1.95 13.26 -15.69
N ALA A 24 1.79 11.98 -15.35
CA ALA A 24 1.59 10.94 -16.35
C ALA A 24 0.27 11.23 -17.09
N PRO A 25 0.25 11.36 -18.43
CA PRO A 25 -0.99 11.49 -19.16
C PRO A 25 -1.79 10.19 -18.96
N GLY A 26 -3.06 10.35 -18.56
CA GLY A 26 -3.93 9.31 -18.02
C GLY A 26 -3.75 7.94 -18.66
N VAL A 27 -3.25 6.99 -17.87
CA VAL A 27 -3.25 5.56 -18.19
C VAL A 27 -4.71 5.10 -18.21
N LYS A 28 -5.32 5.08 -19.39
CA LYS A 28 -6.60 4.39 -19.62
C LYS A 28 -6.38 2.88 -19.53
N ALA A 29 -7.35 2.22 -18.91
CA ALA A 29 -7.53 0.79 -18.70
C ALA A 29 -6.75 -0.18 -19.62
N TRP A 30 -6.22 -1.23 -18.99
CA TRP A 30 -5.34 -2.30 -19.47
C TRP A 30 -5.91 -3.28 -20.54
N ASP A 31 -6.96 -2.94 -21.29
CA ASP A 31 -7.72 -3.93 -22.06
C ASP A 31 -7.53 -3.92 -23.59
N SER A 32 -6.60 -3.16 -24.16
CA SER A 32 -6.46 -3.16 -25.61
C SER A 32 -5.07 -2.77 -26.09
N TYR A 33 -4.12 -3.72 -26.20
CA TYR A 33 -3.04 -3.67 -27.20
C TYR A 33 -2.28 -5.02 -27.23
N LEU A 34 -2.78 -5.96 -28.03
CA LEU A 34 -1.96 -7.04 -28.60
C LEU A 34 -1.80 -6.72 -30.09
N PRO A 35 -0.61 -6.31 -30.58
CA PRO A 35 -0.35 -6.32 -32.00
C PRO A 35 -0.05 -7.75 -32.46
N GLY A 36 -0.68 -8.11 -33.57
CA GLY A 36 -0.60 -9.41 -34.23
C GLY A 36 0.77 -9.75 -34.82
N GLU A 37 0.88 -11.03 -35.12
CA GLU A 37 2.00 -11.76 -35.69
C GLU A 37 2.50 -11.18 -37.03
N ASP A 38 3.83 -11.22 -37.21
CA ASP A 38 4.59 -11.59 -38.44
C ASP A 38 6.09 -11.37 -38.14
N GLY A 39 7.08 -12.23 -38.34
CA GLY A 39 7.20 -13.62 -38.73
C GLY A 39 8.70 -14.03 -38.67
N ILE A 40 8.94 -15.33 -38.41
CA ILE A 40 10.16 -16.17 -38.63
C ILE A 40 10.62 -16.94 -37.37
N ALA A 41 9.96 -18.10 -37.22
CA ALA A 41 10.40 -19.42 -36.78
C ALA A 41 11.69 -19.58 -35.91
N SER A 42 11.48 -19.85 -34.61
CA SER A 42 12.08 -21.01 -33.91
C SER A 42 11.27 -21.42 -32.66
N ALA A 43 10.26 -22.24 -32.93
CA ALA A 43 9.76 -23.42 -32.19
C ALA A 43 9.29 -23.40 -30.70
N PRO A 44 8.25 -24.23 -30.37
CA PRO A 44 7.49 -24.26 -29.12
C PRO A 44 8.12 -25.18 -28.05
N LEU A 45 9.45 -25.12 -27.89
CA LEU A 45 10.19 -26.01 -26.99
C LEU A 45 10.18 -25.49 -25.53
N GLU A 46 10.04 -24.19 -25.32
CA GLU A 46 10.05 -23.55 -23.99
C GLU A 46 8.80 -23.83 -23.15
N ARG A 47 7.63 -24.05 -23.78
CA ARG A 47 6.41 -24.44 -23.05
C ARG A 47 6.44 -25.89 -22.55
N LEU A 48 7.20 -26.78 -23.20
CA LEU A 48 7.40 -28.16 -22.77
C LEU A 48 8.52 -28.27 -21.71
N GLN A 49 9.56 -27.44 -21.79
CA GLN A 49 10.56 -27.30 -20.73
C GLN A 49 9.96 -26.71 -19.43
N HIS A 50 9.00 -25.78 -19.53
CA HIS A 50 8.29 -25.23 -18.37
C HIS A 50 7.48 -26.26 -17.56
N LYS A 51 6.83 -27.23 -18.22
CA LYS A 51 6.12 -28.32 -17.51
C LYS A 51 7.08 -29.33 -16.88
N ALA A 52 8.26 -29.54 -17.46
CA ALA A 52 9.29 -30.43 -16.92
C ALA A 52 9.99 -29.84 -15.68
N ILE A 53 10.21 -28.51 -15.65
CA ILE A 53 10.78 -27.80 -14.49
C ILE A 53 9.80 -27.79 -13.31
N LEU A 54 8.49 -27.60 -13.56
CA LEU A 54 7.43 -27.73 -12.55
C LEU A 54 7.35 -29.15 -11.95
N ALA A 55 7.64 -30.20 -12.73
CA ALA A 55 7.61 -31.59 -12.24
C ALA A 55 8.88 -31.99 -11.47
N LEU A 56 10.04 -31.41 -11.78
CA LEU A 56 11.33 -31.75 -11.15
C LEU A 56 11.58 -31.05 -9.81
N TYR A 57 10.95 -29.91 -9.54
CA TYR A 57 11.19 -29.12 -8.32
C TYR A 57 10.09 -29.20 -7.25
N LEU A 58 8.85 -29.62 -7.58
CA LEU A 58 7.75 -29.69 -6.61
C LEU A 58 7.54 -31.06 -5.94
N VAL A 59 8.04 -32.15 -6.53
CA VAL A 59 7.79 -33.50 -6.00
C VAL A 59 8.67 -33.88 -4.79
N PRO A 60 9.95 -33.46 -4.67
CA PRO A 60 10.76 -33.76 -3.49
C PRO A 60 10.43 -32.91 -2.24
N ALA A 61 9.72 -31.79 -2.39
CA ALA A 61 9.41 -30.88 -1.28
C ALA A 61 8.06 -31.20 -0.59
N LEU A 62 7.26 -32.12 -1.13
CA LEU A 62 5.90 -32.42 -0.65
C LEU A 62 5.71 -33.87 -0.18
N LEU A 63 6.77 -34.69 -0.13
CA LEU A 63 6.69 -36.07 0.36
C LEU A 63 7.89 -36.47 1.23
N ASP A 64 7.76 -36.26 2.54
CA ASP A 64 8.21 -37.18 3.61
C ASP A 64 7.48 -36.71 4.89
N GLU A 65 6.63 -37.45 5.60
CA GLU A 65 6.68 -38.87 5.96
C GLU A 65 5.25 -39.30 6.43
N ARG A 66 4.87 -40.56 6.12
CA ARG A 66 3.71 -41.36 6.65
C ARG A 66 2.42 -41.44 5.81
N ALA A 67 2.52 -42.16 4.69
CA ALA A 67 1.45 -43.05 4.19
C ALA A 67 1.91 -44.50 4.40
N LEU A 68 1.30 -45.24 5.34
CA LEU A 68 0.19 -46.16 5.08
C LEU A 68 0.63 -47.41 4.30
N LYS A 69 0.85 -48.49 5.08
CA LYS A 69 0.60 -49.83 4.59
C LYS A 69 -0.91 -50.00 4.37
N SER A 70 -1.21 -50.54 3.20
CA SER A 70 -2.44 -51.17 2.77
C SER A 70 -3.13 -52.01 3.85
N SER A 71 -4.39 -51.70 4.15
CA SER A 71 -5.53 -52.63 4.05
C SER A 71 -6.82 -51.92 4.46
N ASP A 72 -7.89 -52.26 3.74
CA ASP A 72 -9.31 -52.10 4.10
C ASP A 72 -10.00 -50.79 3.71
N ARG A 73 -10.39 -50.76 2.43
CA ARG A 73 -11.28 -49.82 1.77
C ARG A 73 -12.76 -50.22 1.89
N GLU A 74 -13.18 -50.77 3.03
CA GLU A 74 -14.55 -51.31 3.22
C GLU A 74 -15.33 -50.75 4.44
N LEU A 75 -14.87 -49.66 5.06
CA LEU A 75 -15.55 -49.06 6.23
C LEU A 75 -16.04 -47.62 6.03
N LEU A 76 -16.08 -47.13 4.79
CA LEU A 76 -16.55 -45.77 4.45
C LEU A 76 -17.97 -45.71 3.85
N GLU A 77 -18.71 -46.82 3.79
CA GLU A 77 -20.10 -46.84 3.32
C GLU A 77 -21.16 -46.99 4.40
N LEU A 78 -20.82 -46.88 5.69
CA LEU A 78 -21.80 -46.92 6.77
C LEU A 78 -21.57 -45.77 7.75
N ILE A 79 -22.31 -44.65 7.58
CA ILE A 79 -23.02 -43.89 8.65
C ILE A 79 -23.57 -42.53 8.11
N PRO A 80 -24.89 -42.22 8.23
CA PRO A 80 -25.55 -40.93 7.91
C PRO A 80 -25.36 -39.80 8.97
N PRO A 81 -25.92 -38.57 8.79
CA PRO A 81 -25.34 -37.32 9.31
C PRO A 81 -25.71 -36.93 10.76
N TYR A 82 -24.67 -36.66 11.55
CA TYR A 82 -24.42 -35.60 12.56
C TYR A 82 -25.54 -34.83 13.33
N LYS A 83 -26.78 -35.31 13.48
CA LYS A 83 -27.80 -34.62 14.32
C LYS A 83 -28.27 -35.34 15.59
N GLU A 84 -27.85 -36.58 15.88
CA GLU A 84 -28.28 -37.30 17.10
C GLU A 84 -27.26 -37.37 18.25
N ALA A 85 -26.00 -36.98 18.03
CA ALA A 85 -24.96 -37.04 19.07
C ALA A 85 -25.13 -36.00 20.21
N ALA A 86 -25.84 -34.89 19.95
CA ALA A 86 -26.04 -33.83 20.94
C ALA A 86 -27.10 -34.16 22.00
N ALA A 87 -28.10 -34.98 21.67
CA ALA A 87 -29.18 -35.36 22.57
C ALA A 87 -28.75 -36.46 23.58
N ILE A 88 -27.96 -37.44 23.12
CA ILE A 88 -27.44 -38.55 23.95
C ILE A 88 -26.44 -38.05 25.02
N GLY A 89 -25.73 -36.95 24.75
CA GLY A 89 -24.77 -36.34 25.68
C GLY A 89 -25.40 -35.61 26.87
N ALA A 90 -26.63 -35.11 26.74
CA ALA A 90 -27.32 -34.39 27.80
C ALA A 90 -27.96 -35.34 28.83
N GLU A 91 -28.46 -36.50 28.38
CA GLU A 91 -29.13 -37.49 29.22
C GLU A 91 -28.14 -38.29 30.08
N LYS A 92 -26.98 -38.68 29.52
CA LYS A 92 -25.91 -39.36 30.28
C LYS A 92 -25.27 -38.47 31.35
N LYS A 93 -25.29 -37.14 31.19
CA LYS A 93 -24.78 -36.17 32.18
C LYS A 93 -25.61 -36.14 33.46
N ARG A 94 -26.93 -36.32 33.38
CA ARG A 94 -27.81 -36.36 34.56
C ARG A 94 -27.65 -37.68 35.34
N THR A 95 -27.52 -38.80 34.64
CA THR A 95 -27.34 -40.12 35.27
C THR A 95 -25.99 -40.25 36.00
N PHE A 96 -24.92 -39.64 35.47
CA PHE A 96 -23.59 -39.70 36.09
C PHE A 96 -23.45 -38.76 37.30
N ALA A 97 -24.14 -37.61 37.31
CA ALA A 97 -24.15 -36.72 38.47
C ALA A 97 -24.90 -37.33 39.68
N ALA A 98 -25.95 -38.13 39.43
CA ALA A 98 -26.70 -38.81 40.48
C ALA A 98 -25.92 -39.98 41.11
N LEU A 99 -25.11 -40.71 40.34
CA LEU A 99 -24.26 -41.80 40.84
C LEU A 99 -23.02 -41.30 41.62
N SER A 100 -22.61 -40.04 41.44
CA SER A 100 -21.41 -39.45 42.04
C SER A 100 -21.57 -39.03 43.50
N VAL A 101 -22.78 -38.69 43.95
CA VAL A 101 -23.00 -38.17 45.33
C VAL A 101 -22.96 -39.29 46.37
N ASP A 102 -23.20 -40.54 45.97
CA ASP A 102 -23.26 -41.69 46.88
C ASP A 102 -21.89 -42.42 47.03
N ALA A 103 -21.00 -42.28 46.03
CA ALA A 103 -19.68 -42.92 46.05
C ALA A 103 -18.67 -42.24 46.99
N ASP A 104 -18.74 -40.91 47.17
CA ASP A 104 -17.78 -40.14 47.97
C ASP A 104 -17.87 -40.42 49.49
N LYS A 105 -18.94 -41.08 49.97
CA LYS A 105 -19.13 -41.36 51.41
C LYS A 105 -18.60 -42.71 51.88
N ARG A 106 -18.11 -43.60 50.99
CA ARG A 106 -17.77 -44.99 51.35
C ARG A 106 -16.44 -45.52 50.80
N LEU A 107 -15.56 -44.66 50.28
CA LEU A 107 -14.30 -45.08 49.65
C LEU A 107 -13.08 -44.74 50.51
N SER A 108 -12.06 -45.61 50.45
CA SER A 108 -10.77 -45.37 51.12
C SER A 108 -10.03 -44.18 50.47
N PRO A 109 -9.15 -43.47 51.22
CA PRO A 109 -8.45 -42.28 50.72
C PRO A 109 -7.71 -42.50 49.39
N ALA A 110 -7.07 -43.65 49.21
CA ALA A 110 -6.35 -44.00 47.97
C ALA A 110 -7.26 -44.14 46.74
N LEU A 111 -8.50 -44.60 46.92
CA LEU A 111 -9.46 -44.70 45.82
C LEU A 111 -10.12 -43.35 45.53
N ALA A 112 -10.31 -42.52 46.55
CA ALA A 112 -10.77 -41.14 46.38
C ALA A 112 -9.77 -40.29 45.59
N ASP A 113 -8.47 -40.46 45.84
CA ASP A 113 -7.40 -39.78 45.09
C ASP A 113 -7.28 -40.29 43.66
N SER A 114 -7.45 -41.60 43.43
CA SER A 114 -7.51 -42.19 42.08
C SER A 114 -8.73 -41.70 41.28
N MET A 115 -9.87 -41.49 41.95
CA MET A 115 -11.09 -40.93 41.34
C MET A 115 -10.96 -39.43 41.05
N ARG A 116 -10.32 -38.64 41.92
CA ARG A 116 -9.96 -37.24 41.64
C ARG A 116 -9.01 -37.13 40.44
N PHE A 117 -8.06 -38.04 40.32
CA PHE A 117 -7.13 -38.15 39.19
C PHE A 117 -7.86 -38.47 37.87
N LEU A 118 -8.80 -39.42 37.86
CA LEU A 118 -9.63 -39.72 36.69
C LEU A 118 -10.55 -38.55 36.30
N ARG A 119 -11.12 -37.84 37.28
CA ARG A 119 -11.94 -36.64 37.06
C ARG A 119 -11.15 -35.51 36.39
N TRP A 120 -9.88 -35.33 36.77
CA TRP A 120 -8.97 -34.36 36.15
C TRP A 120 -8.63 -34.75 34.70
N ARG A 121 -8.40 -36.05 34.44
CA ARG A 121 -8.12 -36.56 33.08
C ARG A 121 -9.30 -36.37 32.12
N VAL A 122 -10.55 -36.43 32.61
CA VAL A 122 -11.76 -36.15 31.83
C VAL A 122 -11.97 -34.65 31.60
N LEU A 123 -11.66 -33.79 32.57
CA LEU A 123 -11.75 -32.33 32.42
C LEU A 123 -10.65 -31.73 31.52
N ALA A 124 -9.51 -32.41 31.41
CA ALA A 124 -8.41 -32.02 30.54
C ALA A 124 -8.72 -32.17 29.04
N LEU A 125 -9.78 -32.90 28.64
CA LEU A 125 -10.09 -33.23 27.23
C LEU A 125 -10.75 -32.09 26.41
N LYS A 126 -10.63 -30.81 26.80
CA LYS A 126 -11.09 -29.67 25.96
C LYS A 126 -10.02 -29.27 24.93
N PRO A 127 -10.31 -29.16 23.62
CA PRO A 127 -9.31 -28.82 22.60
C PRO A 127 -8.73 -27.40 22.82
N GLY A 128 -7.39 -27.25 22.78
CA GLY A 128 -6.72 -25.94 22.62
C GLY A 128 -5.67 -25.49 23.66
N ARG A 129 -5.42 -26.20 24.77
CA ARG A 129 -4.37 -25.82 25.77
C ARG A 129 -3.46 -26.97 26.23
N HIS A 130 -3.14 -27.89 25.33
CA HIS A 130 -2.65 -29.22 25.72
C HIS A 130 -1.15 -29.34 25.98
N ARG A 131 -0.30 -28.59 25.29
CA ARG A 131 1.13 -28.91 25.28
C ARG A 131 1.80 -28.67 26.64
N LYS A 132 1.63 -27.47 27.19
CA LYS A 132 2.28 -27.07 28.45
C LYS A 132 1.76 -27.85 29.67
N ILE A 133 0.45 -28.14 29.72
CA ILE A 133 -0.15 -28.91 30.81
C ILE A 133 0.32 -30.36 30.76
N ASN A 134 0.38 -30.98 29.58
CA ASN A 134 0.91 -32.35 29.45
C ASN A 134 2.40 -32.42 29.81
N GLU A 135 3.21 -31.45 29.38
CA GLU A 135 4.64 -31.38 29.75
C GLU A 135 4.83 -31.24 31.27
N GLU A 136 4.02 -30.41 31.93
CA GLU A 136 4.07 -30.22 33.39
C GLU A 136 3.61 -31.47 34.17
N VAL A 137 2.59 -32.17 33.70
CA VAL A 137 2.13 -33.45 34.29
C VAL A 137 3.19 -34.53 34.14
N GLN A 138 3.81 -34.65 32.96
CA GLN A 138 4.87 -35.63 32.74
C GLN A 138 6.10 -35.33 33.60
N ALA A 139 6.44 -34.05 33.80
CA ALA A 139 7.50 -33.64 34.71
C ALA A 139 7.17 -34.01 36.17
N PHE A 140 5.93 -33.80 36.61
CA PHE A 140 5.48 -34.21 37.95
C PHE A 140 5.53 -35.73 38.14
N LEU A 141 4.99 -36.50 37.19
CA LEU A 141 5.00 -37.97 37.24
C LEU A 141 6.42 -38.53 37.28
N THR A 142 7.34 -37.90 36.54
CA THR A 142 8.76 -38.27 36.57
C THR A 142 9.36 -38.09 37.96
N LYS A 143 9.12 -36.93 38.60
CA LYS A 143 9.60 -36.64 39.96
C LYS A 143 8.96 -37.55 41.01
N TYR A 144 7.66 -37.79 40.91
CA TYR A 144 6.92 -38.69 41.80
C TYR A 144 7.47 -40.12 41.71
N ASN A 145 7.67 -40.63 40.50
CA ASN A 145 8.22 -41.98 40.28
C ASN A 145 9.69 -42.11 40.72
N GLN A 146 10.46 -41.02 40.73
CA GLN A 146 11.82 -40.98 41.29
C GLN A 146 11.79 -41.00 42.82
N ALA A 147 10.92 -40.20 43.45
CA ALA A 147 10.76 -40.18 44.90
C ALA A 147 10.25 -41.52 45.46
N ALA A 148 9.35 -42.19 44.74
CA ALA A 148 8.82 -43.51 45.12
C ALA A 148 9.86 -44.66 45.08
N LYS A 149 11.06 -44.43 44.53
CA LYS A 149 12.16 -45.41 44.50
C LYS A 149 13.18 -45.24 45.64
N LEU A 150 13.02 -44.22 46.49
CA LEU A 150 13.88 -43.98 47.66
C LEU A 150 13.39 -44.80 48.87
N ASP A 151 14.28 -45.05 49.83
CA ASP A 151 13.98 -45.84 51.03
C ASP A 151 12.82 -45.22 51.87
N SER A 152 12.07 -46.09 52.54
CA SER A 152 10.65 -45.91 52.92
C SER A 152 10.33 -44.69 53.80
N VAL A 153 11.32 -44.12 54.51
CA VAL A 153 11.10 -42.97 55.41
C VAL A 153 11.29 -41.62 54.70
N THR A 154 12.26 -41.51 53.78
CA THR A 154 12.50 -40.29 52.99
C THR A 154 11.49 -40.12 51.87
N ALA A 155 11.05 -41.22 51.26
CA ALA A 155 10.02 -41.19 50.20
C ALA A 155 8.70 -40.58 50.68
N ALA A 156 8.30 -40.81 51.94
CA ALA A 156 7.03 -40.30 52.47
C ALA A 156 7.02 -38.77 52.62
N ALA A 157 8.15 -38.16 53.04
CA ALA A 157 8.27 -36.71 53.18
C ALA A 157 8.26 -36.00 51.81
N ASP A 158 8.99 -36.55 50.84
CA ASP A 158 9.05 -35.99 49.48
C ASP A 158 7.71 -36.15 48.74
N ILE A 159 7.01 -37.27 48.92
CA ILE A 159 5.67 -37.48 48.35
C ILE A 159 4.65 -36.50 48.95
N ASN A 160 4.72 -36.23 50.26
CA ASN A 160 3.84 -35.25 50.90
C ASN A 160 4.12 -33.82 50.41
N ALA A 161 5.39 -33.43 50.28
CA ALA A 161 5.78 -32.12 49.75
C ALA A 161 5.32 -31.93 48.29
N LEU A 162 5.47 -32.97 47.44
CA LEU A 162 4.99 -32.96 46.07
C LEU A 162 3.45 -32.88 45.99
N SER A 163 2.75 -33.59 46.87
CA SER A 163 1.28 -33.52 46.97
C SER A 163 0.80 -32.12 47.40
N GLU A 164 1.47 -31.47 48.36
CA GLU A 164 1.14 -30.10 48.74
C GLU A 164 1.43 -29.09 47.62
N GLU A 165 2.56 -29.22 46.92
CA GLU A 165 2.90 -28.37 45.79
C GLU A 165 1.86 -28.52 44.68
N PHE A 166 1.45 -29.76 44.40
CA PHE A 166 0.40 -30.07 43.43
C PHE A 166 -0.93 -29.46 43.86
N GLY A 167 -1.33 -29.57 45.14
CA GLY A 167 -2.54 -28.96 45.68
C GLY A 167 -2.54 -27.42 45.57
N ARG A 168 -1.40 -26.77 45.83
CA ARG A 168 -1.24 -25.32 45.66
C ARG A 168 -1.33 -24.90 44.18
N ARG A 169 -0.73 -25.66 43.26
CA ARG A 169 -0.81 -25.41 41.82
C ARG A 169 -2.22 -25.63 41.29
N GLN A 170 -2.90 -26.70 41.71
CA GLN A 170 -4.30 -26.98 41.38
C GLN A 170 -5.20 -25.83 41.84
N SER A 171 -5.00 -25.34 43.07
CA SER A 171 -5.74 -24.18 43.59
C SER A 171 -5.50 -22.89 42.81
N ARG A 172 -4.30 -22.69 42.23
CA ARG A 172 -3.99 -21.55 41.35
C ARG A 172 -4.64 -21.71 39.97
N LEU A 173 -4.62 -22.92 39.41
CA LEU A 173 -5.29 -23.26 38.16
C LEU A 173 -6.82 -23.10 38.28
N ASP A 174 -7.41 -23.55 39.38
CA ASP A 174 -8.83 -23.41 39.65
C ASP A 174 -9.22 -21.93 39.82
N ARG A 175 -8.39 -21.12 40.50
CA ARG A 175 -8.57 -19.66 40.53
C ARG A 175 -8.44 -19.00 39.15
N ALA A 176 -7.46 -19.40 38.35
CA ALA A 176 -7.30 -18.87 36.99
C ALA A 176 -8.46 -19.28 36.06
N ASN A 177 -8.98 -20.49 36.22
CA ASN A 177 -10.15 -20.99 35.50
C ASN A 177 -11.43 -20.26 35.94
N LEU A 178 -11.61 -20.01 37.24
CA LEU A 178 -12.71 -19.19 37.77
C LEU A 178 -12.64 -17.75 37.23
N GLN A 179 -11.46 -17.11 37.27
CA GLN A 179 -11.27 -15.78 36.68
C GLN A 179 -11.53 -15.76 35.16
N SER A 180 -11.14 -16.83 34.45
CA SER A 180 -11.44 -16.98 33.02
C SER A 180 -12.94 -17.16 32.77
N LEU A 181 -13.64 -17.88 33.65
CA LEU A 181 -15.09 -18.09 33.57
C LEU A 181 -15.84 -16.78 33.88
N ASP A 182 -15.41 -16.03 34.90
CA ASP A 182 -15.96 -14.72 35.24
C ASP A 182 -15.76 -13.73 34.08
N ARG A 183 -14.58 -13.69 33.47
CA ARG A 183 -14.35 -12.87 32.26
C ARG A 183 -15.25 -13.30 31.10
N ALA A 184 -15.49 -14.60 30.92
CA ALA A 184 -16.38 -15.11 29.88
C ALA A 184 -17.85 -14.75 30.17
N LEU A 185 -18.29 -14.82 31.43
CA LEU A 185 -19.62 -14.40 31.89
C LEU A 185 -19.82 -12.89 31.72
N ILE A 186 -18.82 -12.07 32.07
CA ILE A 186 -18.84 -10.62 31.86
C ILE A 186 -18.93 -10.31 30.37
N ARG A 187 -18.13 -10.97 29.51
CA ARG A 187 -18.21 -10.80 28.05
C ARG A 187 -19.57 -11.22 27.50
N LYS A 188 -20.13 -12.33 27.98
CA LYS A 188 -21.45 -12.80 27.57
C LYS A 188 -22.55 -11.81 28.00
N SER A 189 -22.52 -11.34 29.24
CA SER A 189 -23.46 -10.32 29.74
C SER A 189 -23.34 -9.01 28.96
N ALA A 190 -22.13 -8.55 28.67
CA ALA A 190 -21.88 -7.37 27.85
C ALA A 190 -22.39 -7.56 26.40
N ALA A 191 -22.21 -8.75 25.82
CA ALA A 191 -22.74 -9.09 24.50
C ALA A 191 -24.28 -9.14 24.50
N GLU A 192 -24.92 -9.72 25.52
CA GLU A 192 -26.37 -9.74 25.67
C GLU A 192 -26.95 -8.33 25.89
N GLN A 193 -26.26 -7.47 26.65
CA GLN A 193 -26.64 -6.06 26.80
C GLN A 193 -26.45 -5.28 25.50
N ALA A 194 -25.36 -5.50 24.77
CA ALA A 194 -25.14 -4.90 23.45
C ALA A 194 -26.22 -5.34 22.45
N GLN A 195 -26.57 -6.62 22.43
CA GLN A 195 -27.64 -7.16 21.60
C GLN A 195 -29.00 -6.55 21.95
N LYS A 196 -29.36 -6.45 23.23
CA LYS A 196 -30.61 -5.79 23.64
C LYS A 196 -30.65 -4.31 23.27
N LYS A 197 -29.53 -3.62 23.42
CA LYS A 197 -29.40 -2.22 22.99
C LYS A 197 -29.56 -2.10 21.48
N GLU A 198 -28.99 -3.03 20.73
CA GLU A 198 -29.10 -3.11 19.27
C GLU A 198 -30.53 -3.40 18.81
N GLU A 199 -31.23 -4.37 19.42
CA GLU A 199 -32.64 -4.68 19.15
C GLU A 199 -33.54 -3.47 19.46
N SER A 200 -33.30 -2.78 20.58
CA SER A 200 -34.03 -1.55 20.93
C SER A 200 -33.81 -0.45 19.91
N ALA A 201 -32.56 -0.26 19.49
CA ALA A 201 -32.19 0.77 18.56
C ALA A 201 -32.75 0.43 17.15
N LEU A 202 -32.74 -0.84 16.74
CA LEU A 202 -33.35 -1.31 15.49
C LEU A 202 -34.86 -1.05 15.47
N LYS A 203 -35.53 -1.29 16.58
CA LYS A 203 -36.94 -0.97 16.72
C LYS A 203 -37.21 0.53 16.63
N GLU A 204 -36.33 1.37 17.19
CA GLU A 204 -36.43 2.83 17.08
C GLU A 204 -36.23 3.30 15.64
N TYR A 205 -35.29 2.71 14.91
CA TYR A 205 -35.13 2.90 13.46
C TYR A 205 -36.37 2.49 12.67
N GLU A 206 -36.88 1.26 12.89
CA GLU A 206 -38.09 0.77 12.23
C GLU A 206 -39.30 1.67 12.51
N ASN A 207 -39.41 2.18 13.75
CA ASN A 207 -40.44 3.14 14.11
C ASN A 207 -40.26 4.45 13.34
N HIS A 208 -39.06 5.02 13.29
CA HIS A 208 -38.81 6.25 12.53
C HIS A 208 -39.05 6.08 11.03
N VAL A 209 -38.68 4.94 10.45
CA VAL A 209 -38.99 4.63 9.04
C VAL A 209 -40.49 4.51 8.81
N ALA A 210 -41.20 3.78 9.70
CA ALA A 210 -42.64 3.62 9.60
C ALA A 210 -43.39 4.95 9.80
N GLU A 211 -42.97 5.76 10.78
CA GLU A 211 -43.52 7.10 11.04
C GLU A 211 -43.24 8.03 9.87
N ALA A 212 -42.02 8.02 9.31
CA ALA A 212 -41.70 8.79 8.12
C ALA A 212 -42.62 8.42 6.94
N TYR A 213 -42.87 7.12 6.72
CA TYR A 213 -43.78 6.64 5.68
C TYR A 213 -45.23 7.08 5.90
N VAL A 214 -45.74 6.92 7.14
CA VAL A 214 -47.08 7.35 7.51
C VAL A 214 -47.23 8.85 7.32
N MET A 215 -46.28 9.64 7.81
CA MET A 215 -46.32 11.10 7.68
C MET A 215 -46.22 11.54 6.22
N ALA A 216 -45.40 10.88 5.39
CA ALA A 216 -45.33 11.15 3.95
C ALA A 216 -46.67 10.85 3.25
N SER A 217 -47.30 9.71 3.54
CA SER A 217 -48.59 9.32 2.93
C SER A 217 -49.76 10.22 3.34
N LEU A 218 -49.65 10.87 4.51
CA LEU A 218 -50.62 11.84 5.01
C LEU A 218 -50.31 13.29 4.58
N ASP A 219 -49.37 13.49 3.66
CA ASP A 219 -48.89 14.80 3.21
C ASP A 219 -48.29 15.67 4.36
N ARG A 220 -47.91 15.04 5.48
CA ARG A 220 -47.25 15.66 6.65
C ARG A 220 -45.74 15.66 6.50
N ARG A 221 -45.32 16.32 5.44
CA ARG A 221 -43.97 16.22 4.86
C ARG A 221 -42.82 16.70 5.77
N GLY A 222 -43.07 17.70 6.64
CA GLY A 222 -42.07 18.18 7.59
C GLY A 222 -41.72 17.14 8.66
N SER A 223 -42.74 16.56 9.30
CA SER A 223 -42.56 15.47 10.27
C SER A 223 -41.94 14.22 9.64
N ALA A 224 -42.24 13.95 8.36
CA ALA A 224 -41.58 12.86 7.63
C ALA A 224 -40.06 13.06 7.51
N SER A 225 -39.60 14.29 7.23
CA SER A 225 -38.17 14.62 7.12
C SER A 225 -37.43 14.55 8.47
N GLU A 226 -38.07 14.95 9.57
CA GLU A 226 -37.50 14.81 10.92
C GLU A 226 -37.24 13.34 11.27
N HIS A 227 -38.24 12.48 11.11
CA HIS A 227 -38.09 11.04 11.34
C HIS A 227 -37.05 10.41 10.41
N PHE A 228 -36.93 10.91 9.18
CA PHE A 228 -35.92 10.45 8.24
C PHE A 228 -34.50 10.85 8.63
N SER A 229 -34.31 12.08 9.11
CA SER A 229 -33.03 12.55 9.65
C SER A 229 -32.58 11.68 10.83
N GLU A 230 -33.51 11.31 11.70
CA GLU A 230 -33.25 10.36 12.80
C GLU A 230 -32.90 8.96 12.30
N ALA A 231 -33.60 8.47 11.26
CA ALA A 231 -33.26 7.20 10.63
C ALA A 231 -31.86 7.22 9.98
N ILE A 232 -31.47 8.31 9.32
CA ILE A 232 -30.10 8.49 8.79
C ILE A 232 -29.07 8.50 9.92
N ASN A 233 -29.31 9.29 10.97
CA ASN A 233 -28.41 9.38 12.12
C ASN A 233 -28.20 8.03 12.79
N TYR A 234 -29.25 7.21 12.84
CA TYR A 234 -29.19 5.82 13.29
C TYR A 234 -28.32 4.92 12.41
N LEU A 235 -28.42 5.06 11.08
CA LEU A 235 -27.71 4.21 10.12
C LEU A 235 -26.22 4.58 9.95
N ARG A 236 -25.87 5.86 10.12
CA ARG A 236 -24.52 6.41 9.90
C ARG A 236 -23.39 5.62 10.62
N PRO A 237 -23.50 5.22 11.90
CA PRO A 237 -22.45 4.46 12.57
C PRO A 237 -22.44 2.95 12.26
N ARG A 238 -23.39 2.40 11.50
CA ARG A 238 -23.54 0.95 11.25
C ARG A 238 -22.86 0.51 9.96
N ALA A 239 -22.38 -0.74 9.93
CA ALA A 239 -21.86 -1.37 8.72
C ALA A 239 -22.98 -1.65 7.71
N ALA A 240 -22.68 -1.60 6.40
CA ALA A 240 -23.67 -1.75 5.33
C ALA A 240 -24.54 -3.04 5.44
N LEU A 241 -23.94 -4.17 5.80
CA LEU A 241 -24.63 -5.46 5.99
C LEU A 241 -25.63 -5.46 7.16
N GLN A 242 -25.59 -4.47 8.05
CA GLN A 242 -26.45 -4.35 9.23
C GLN A 242 -27.56 -3.31 9.04
N ARG A 243 -27.71 -2.75 7.84
CA ARG A 243 -28.71 -1.73 7.54
C ARG A 243 -29.97 -2.37 6.94
N PRO A 244 -31.15 -2.25 7.55
CA PRO A 244 -32.36 -2.88 7.05
C PRO A 244 -33.07 -2.03 5.97
N GLN A 245 -33.47 -2.66 4.86
CA GLN A 245 -34.51 -2.18 3.92
C GLN A 245 -34.37 -0.74 3.38
N THR A 246 -33.14 -0.26 3.25
CA THR A 246 -32.87 1.12 2.81
C THR A 246 -33.17 1.36 1.33
N ASP A 247 -33.13 0.32 0.48
CA ASP A 247 -33.41 0.45 -0.95
C ASP A 247 -34.91 0.56 -1.26
N GLU A 248 -35.75 -0.22 -0.57
CA GLU A 248 -37.21 -0.12 -0.71
C GLU A 248 -37.71 1.25 -0.24
N LEU A 249 -37.20 1.74 0.88
CA LEU A 249 -37.51 3.08 1.39
C LEU A 249 -37.10 4.16 0.38
N ARG A 250 -35.86 4.10 -0.12
CA ARG A 250 -35.34 5.00 -1.13
C ARG A 250 -36.24 5.03 -2.37
N LYS A 251 -36.56 3.86 -2.93
CA LYS A 251 -37.38 3.73 -4.15
C LYS A 251 -38.80 4.26 -3.94
N ALA A 252 -39.43 3.95 -2.81
CA ALA A 252 -40.76 4.44 -2.49
C ALA A 252 -40.79 5.98 -2.42
N TRP A 253 -39.77 6.59 -1.81
CA TRP A 253 -39.66 8.04 -1.70
C TRP A 253 -39.31 8.71 -3.02
N LEU A 254 -38.39 8.12 -3.78
CA LEU A 254 -38.02 8.59 -5.10
C LEU A 254 -39.26 8.65 -6.01
N HIS A 255 -40.11 7.61 -5.97
CA HIS A 255 -41.38 7.60 -6.70
C HIS A 255 -42.32 8.74 -6.32
N VAL A 256 -42.46 9.06 -5.03
CA VAL A 256 -43.32 10.16 -4.55
C VAL A 256 -42.82 11.52 -5.03
N ILE A 257 -41.51 11.73 -5.05
CA ILE A 257 -40.95 13.03 -5.43
C ILE A 257 -40.74 13.17 -6.94
N ASP A 258 -40.53 12.07 -7.67
CA ASP A 258 -40.26 12.10 -9.11
C ASP A 258 -41.44 12.71 -9.87
N GLU A 259 -42.68 12.33 -9.55
CA GLU A 259 -43.88 12.92 -10.19
C GLU A 259 -43.94 14.44 -9.96
N GLU A 260 -43.52 14.90 -8.77
CA GLU A 260 -43.52 16.31 -8.40
C GLU A 260 -42.32 17.09 -8.98
N LEU A 261 -41.17 16.46 -9.15
CA LEU A 261 -39.96 17.09 -9.67
C LEU A 261 -39.93 17.12 -11.19
N PHE A 262 -40.52 16.13 -11.85
CA PHE A 262 -40.55 15.99 -13.31
C PHE A 262 -41.04 17.25 -14.01
N LYS A 263 -42.07 17.92 -13.45
CA LYS A 263 -42.61 19.19 -14.01
C LYS A 263 -41.62 20.36 -14.00
N TYR A 264 -40.63 20.34 -13.11
CA TYR A 264 -39.55 21.32 -13.04
C TYR A 264 -38.34 20.89 -13.89
N GLU A 265 -38.07 19.58 -13.97
CA GLU A 265 -36.99 19.03 -14.78
C GLU A 265 -37.27 19.17 -16.29
N GLU A 266 -38.51 18.93 -16.73
CA GLU A 266 -38.93 19.09 -18.14
C GLU A 266 -39.23 20.53 -18.56
N ALA A 267 -39.29 21.49 -17.61
CA ALA A 267 -39.59 22.86 -17.95
C ALA A 267 -38.59 23.38 -19.00
N ASP A 268 -39.06 24.13 -20.00
CA ASP A 268 -38.21 24.67 -21.08
C ASP A 268 -37.08 25.53 -20.52
N SER A 269 -35.83 25.21 -20.87
CA SER A 269 -34.62 25.91 -20.42
C SER A 269 -34.64 27.41 -20.76
N SER A 270 -35.44 27.81 -21.76
CA SER A 270 -35.70 29.22 -22.09
C SER A 270 -36.37 30.02 -20.96
N LYS A 271 -37.00 29.35 -19.99
CA LYS A 271 -37.65 29.93 -18.80
C LYS A 271 -36.80 29.89 -17.52
N ALA A 272 -35.52 29.54 -17.63
CA ALA A 272 -34.61 29.57 -16.47
C ALA A 272 -34.54 31.01 -15.90
N GLY A 273 -34.81 31.15 -14.60
CA GLY A 273 -34.87 32.45 -13.91
C GLY A 273 -36.25 33.12 -13.83
N GLU A 274 -37.31 32.52 -14.38
CA GLU A 274 -38.68 32.99 -14.09
C GLU A 274 -39.00 32.74 -12.60
N ALA A 275 -39.47 33.78 -11.90
CA ALA A 275 -39.84 33.68 -10.50
C ALA A 275 -41.01 32.70 -10.32
N LEU A 276 -40.79 31.64 -9.57
CA LEU A 276 -41.84 30.71 -9.15
C LEU A 276 -42.82 31.43 -8.20
N ALA A 277 -44.09 31.01 -8.21
CA ALA A 277 -45.02 31.43 -7.18
C ALA A 277 -44.54 30.94 -5.79
N ALA A 278 -44.86 31.68 -4.73
CA ALA A 278 -44.31 31.41 -3.39
C ALA A 278 -44.60 29.98 -2.89
N ASP A 279 -45.76 29.42 -3.22
CA ASP A 279 -46.15 28.04 -2.94
C ASP A 279 -45.34 27.03 -3.76
N GLN A 280 -45.08 27.32 -5.03
CA GLN A 280 -44.23 26.50 -5.91
C GLN A 280 -42.77 26.51 -5.43
N THR A 281 -42.24 27.68 -5.05
CA THR A 281 -40.91 27.82 -4.46
C THR A 281 -40.76 26.95 -3.21
N LEU A 282 -41.72 27.06 -2.28
CA LEU A 282 -41.69 26.28 -1.04
C LEU A 282 -41.78 24.78 -1.31
N ASN A 283 -42.66 24.36 -2.23
CA ASN A 283 -42.81 22.96 -2.62
C ASN A 283 -41.54 22.41 -3.28
N LEU A 284 -40.92 23.16 -4.20
CA LEU A 284 -39.70 22.74 -4.88
C LEU A 284 -38.52 22.64 -3.91
N LYS A 285 -38.30 23.65 -3.05
CA LYS A 285 -37.23 23.59 -2.03
C LYS A 285 -37.37 22.35 -1.14
N ARG A 286 -38.60 22.05 -0.71
CA ARG A 286 -38.91 20.86 0.09
C ARG A 286 -38.58 19.56 -0.66
N ASN A 287 -39.00 19.43 -1.92
CA ASN A 287 -38.75 18.22 -2.71
C ASN A 287 -37.26 18.05 -3.04
N ILE A 288 -36.50 19.14 -3.21
CA ILE A 288 -35.03 19.09 -3.33
C ILE A 288 -34.39 18.58 -2.04
N GLY A 289 -34.84 19.05 -0.87
CA GLY A 289 -34.36 18.54 0.42
C GLY A 289 -34.56 17.03 0.55
N TRP A 290 -35.71 16.52 0.14
CA TRP A 290 -35.98 15.08 0.10
C TRP A 290 -35.11 14.31 -0.89
N LEU A 291 -34.83 14.90 -2.05
CA LEU A 291 -33.93 14.31 -3.04
C LEU A 291 -32.50 14.17 -2.49
N ILE A 292 -32.04 15.18 -1.75
CA ILE A 292 -30.75 15.17 -1.04
C ILE A 292 -30.72 14.07 0.04
N ASP A 293 -31.79 13.96 0.82
CA ASP A 293 -31.97 12.92 1.85
C ASP A 293 -31.91 11.50 1.24
N ILE A 294 -32.58 11.28 0.10
CA ILE A 294 -32.51 10.03 -0.68
C ILE A 294 -31.09 9.76 -1.19
N ALA A 295 -30.40 10.80 -1.69
CA ALA A 295 -29.02 10.71 -2.14
C ALA A 295 -28.09 10.27 -0.99
N TYR A 296 -28.28 10.81 0.21
CA TYR A 296 -27.52 10.39 1.40
C TYR A 296 -27.80 8.94 1.81
N LEU A 297 -29.04 8.46 1.70
CA LEU A 297 -29.32 7.03 1.92
C LEU A 297 -28.54 6.15 0.94
N ALA A 298 -28.57 6.48 -0.35
CA ALA A 298 -27.80 5.77 -1.36
C ALA A 298 -26.29 5.82 -1.08
N LYS A 299 -25.77 6.99 -0.69
CA LYS A 299 -24.35 7.20 -0.35
C LYS A 299 -23.92 6.35 0.83
N ILE A 300 -24.71 6.36 1.90
CA ILE A 300 -24.44 5.60 3.12
C ILE A 300 -24.34 4.11 2.75
N ASP A 301 -25.26 3.59 1.92
CA ASP A 301 -25.28 2.20 1.46
C ASP A 301 -24.20 1.81 0.46
N GLY A 302 -23.32 2.73 0.08
CA GLY A 302 -22.28 2.50 -0.93
C GLY A 302 -22.83 2.43 -2.36
N ARG A 303 -24.08 2.83 -2.60
CA ARG A 303 -24.66 2.98 -3.95
C ARG A 303 -24.28 4.33 -4.53
N LEU A 304 -22.97 4.56 -4.68
CA LEU A 304 -22.39 5.87 -4.97
C LEU A 304 -22.84 6.43 -6.32
N ASN A 305 -22.97 5.58 -7.34
CA ASN A 305 -23.53 5.94 -8.64
C ASN A 305 -24.95 6.54 -8.54
N GLU A 306 -25.83 5.90 -7.76
CA GLU A 306 -27.20 6.37 -7.55
C GLU A 306 -27.22 7.66 -6.72
N ALA A 307 -26.41 7.72 -5.66
CA ALA A 307 -26.27 8.92 -4.85
C ALA A 307 -25.82 10.11 -5.69
N ALA A 308 -24.80 9.93 -6.53
CA ALA A 308 -24.31 10.95 -7.45
C ALA A 308 -25.39 11.40 -8.43
N PHE A 309 -26.22 10.48 -8.93
CA PHE A 309 -27.35 10.82 -9.80
C PHE A 309 -28.38 11.72 -9.10
N GLU A 310 -28.82 11.37 -7.90
CA GLU A 310 -29.81 12.18 -7.16
C GLU A 310 -29.23 13.53 -6.71
N PHE A 311 -27.98 13.58 -6.24
CA PHE A 311 -27.30 14.84 -5.94
C PHE A 311 -27.18 15.74 -7.19
N ARG A 312 -26.92 15.16 -8.37
CA ARG A 312 -26.84 15.91 -9.63
C ARG A 312 -28.20 16.48 -10.02
N ARG A 313 -29.28 15.73 -9.85
CA ARG A 313 -30.65 16.23 -10.08
C ARG A 313 -30.97 17.40 -9.16
N ALA A 314 -30.70 17.25 -7.86
CA ALA A 314 -30.85 18.35 -6.90
C ALA A 314 -30.02 19.57 -7.32
N PHE A 315 -28.77 19.36 -7.75
CA PHE A 315 -27.86 20.43 -8.17
C PHE A 315 -28.43 21.23 -9.34
N LEU A 316 -28.94 20.55 -10.36
CA LEU A 316 -29.52 21.18 -11.54
C LEU A 316 -30.77 22.00 -11.18
N LEU A 317 -31.61 21.50 -10.27
CA LEU A 317 -32.79 22.22 -9.79
C LEU A 317 -32.42 23.48 -8.99
N VAL A 318 -31.46 23.39 -8.07
CA VAL A 318 -30.96 24.55 -7.30
C VAL A 318 -30.32 25.58 -8.22
N ALA A 319 -29.42 25.15 -9.11
CA ALA A 319 -28.74 26.05 -10.04
C ALA A 319 -29.71 26.80 -10.98
N ARG A 320 -30.83 26.18 -11.32
CA ARG A 320 -31.83 26.72 -12.23
C ARG A 320 -32.83 27.67 -11.55
N TYR A 321 -33.36 27.26 -10.40
CA TYR A 321 -34.50 27.94 -9.76
C TYR A 321 -34.11 28.80 -8.57
N PHE A 322 -32.94 28.55 -7.97
CA PHE A 322 -32.45 29.25 -6.79
C PHE A 322 -30.98 29.71 -6.97
N PRO A 323 -30.62 30.39 -8.08
CA PRO A 323 -29.25 30.82 -8.33
C PRO A 323 -28.71 31.80 -7.27
N GLU A 324 -29.58 32.46 -6.52
CA GLU A 324 -29.23 33.34 -5.39
C GLU A 324 -28.84 32.58 -4.11
N GLU A 325 -29.27 31.32 -3.94
CA GLU A 325 -29.03 30.49 -2.76
C GLU A 325 -27.63 29.85 -2.81
N GLN A 326 -26.61 30.70 -2.69
CA GLN A 326 -25.20 30.31 -2.84
C GLN A 326 -24.74 29.30 -1.79
N ASN A 327 -25.34 29.30 -0.60
CA ASN A 327 -24.99 28.37 0.48
C ASN A 327 -25.41 26.95 0.12
N GLU A 328 -26.69 26.75 -0.20
CA GLU A 328 -27.28 25.48 -0.64
C GLU A 328 -26.53 24.95 -1.86
N TYR A 329 -26.25 25.82 -2.84
CA TYR A 329 -25.43 25.49 -3.99
C TYR A 329 -24.05 24.95 -3.59
N SER A 330 -23.37 25.61 -2.63
CA SER A 330 -22.05 25.20 -2.17
C SER A 330 -22.05 23.88 -1.39
N TYR A 331 -23.08 23.60 -0.58
CA TYR A 331 -23.19 22.33 0.13
C TYR A 331 -23.42 21.18 -0.85
N LEU A 332 -24.34 21.37 -1.78
CA LEU A 332 -24.71 20.36 -2.75
C LEU A 332 -23.58 20.00 -3.71
N THR A 333 -22.83 21.01 -4.17
CA THR A 333 -21.61 20.78 -4.97
C THR A 333 -20.52 20.06 -4.18
N TYR A 334 -20.37 20.34 -2.87
CA TYR A 334 -19.46 19.60 -2.01
C TYR A 334 -19.88 18.12 -1.89
N ASP A 335 -21.14 17.85 -1.56
CA ASP A 335 -21.64 16.49 -1.37
C ASP A 335 -21.58 15.66 -2.65
N LEU A 336 -21.90 16.27 -3.79
CA LEU A 336 -21.78 15.66 -5.10
C LEU A 336 -20.31 15.38 -5.44
N GLY A 337 -19.43 16.36 -5.26
CA GLY A 337 -17.99 16.22 -5.51
C GLY A 337 -17.36 15.12 -4.65
N GLU A 338 -17.72 15.04 -3.37
CA GLU A 338 -17.27 13.98 -2.47
C GLU A 338 -17.83 12.61 -2.88
N THR A 339 -19.11 12.52 -3.22
CA THR A 339 -19.71 11.26 -3.69
C THR A 339 -19.02 10.74 -4.94
N LEU A 340 -18.74 11.64 -5.90
CA LEU A 340 -18.01 11.31 -7.13
C LEU A 340 -16.56 10.91 -6.87
N LEU A 341 -15.90 11.52 -5.88
CA LEU A 341 -14.55 11.11 -5.46
C LEU A 341 -14.54 9.65 -4.99
N TRP A 342 -15.52 9.27 -4.17
CA TRP A 342 -15.65 7.90 -3.67
C TRP A 342 -16.11 6.91 -4.75
N ASP A 343 -16.86 7.37 -5.75
CA ASP A 343 -17.28 6.61 -6.93
C ASP A 343 -16.19 6.56 -8.03
N GLU A 344 -14.98 7.07 -7.72
CA GLU A 344 -13.81 7.09 -8.60
C GLU A 344 -14.01 7.88 -9.91
N LYS A 345 -14.98 8.81 -9.94
CA LYS A 345 -15.22 9.76 -11.05
C LYS A 345 -14.46 11.06 -10.83
N PHE A 346 -13.14 10.97 -10.88
CA PHE A 346 -12.25 12.04 -10.43
C PHE A 346 -12.39 13.35 -11.23
N ASP A 347 -12.54 13.28 -12.55
CA ASP A 347 -12.73 14.47 -13.41
C ASP A 347 -13.94 15.31 -12.98
N GLU A 348 -15.07 14.64 -12.72
CA GLU A 348 -16.29 15.31 -12.27
C GLU A 348 -16.15 15.80 -10.83
N SER A 349 -15.52 15.01 -9.96
CA SER A 349 -15.25 15.40 -8.57
C SER A 349 -14.46 16.72 -8.49
N VAL A 350 -13.37 16.84 -9.26
CA VAL A 350 -12.56 18.06 -9.35
C VAL A 350 -13.40 19.24 -9.81
N TYR A 351 -14.23 19.06 -10.85
CA TYR A 351 -15.13 20.11 -11.32
C TYR A 351 -16.08 20.62 -10.22
N TYR A 352 -16.75 19.71 -9.50
CA TYR A 352 -17.71 20.10 -8.47
C TYR A 352 -17.04 20.69 -7.22
N PHE A 353 -15.86 20.20 -6.81
CA PHE A 353 -15.10 20.81 -5.73
C PHE A 353 -14.59 22.22 -6.09
N ASP A 354 -14.15 22.45 -7.32
CA ASP A 354 -13.77 23.80 -7.81
C ASP A 354 -14.97 24.76 -7.75
N LYS A 355 -16.16 24.32 -8.21
CA LYS A 355 -17.40 25.13 -8.10
C LYS A 355 -17.78 25.43 -6.66
N CYS A 356 -17.68 24.43 -5.77
CA CYS A 356 -17.89 24.63 -4.34
C CYS A 356 -16.91 25.66 -3.77
N LEU A 357 -15.63 25.55 -4.12
CA LEU A 357 -14.57 26.42 -3.63
C LEU A 357 -14.79 27.86 -4.08
N GLN A 358 -15.15 28.09 -5.35
CA GLN A 358 -15.49 29.41 -5.88
C GLN A 358 -16.64 30.06 -5.10
N ALA A 359 -17.70 29.29 -4.82
CA ALA A 359 -18.85 29.79 -4.06
C ALA A 359 -18.48 30.14 -2.61
N ARG A 360 -17.79 29.24 -1.90
CA ARG A 360 -17.37 29.46 -0.50
C ARG A 360 -16.33 30.56 -0.36
N ALA A 361 -15.35 30.63 -1.27
CA ALA A 361 -14.31 31.64 -1.23
C ALA A 361 -14.83 33.06 -1.53
N LYS A 362 -15.91 33.19 -2.31
CA LYS A 362 -16.61 34.47 -2.50
C LYS A 362 -17.29 34.96 -1.22
N ALA A 363 -17.82 34.04 -0.41
CA ALA A 363 -18.47 34.36 0.86
C ALA A 363 -17.43 34.66 1.96
N ASP A 364 -16.48 33.76 2.16
CA ASP A 364 -15.35 33.94 3.09
C ASP A 364 -14.16 33.06 2.65
N PRO A 365 -13.09 33.64 2.09
CA PRO A 365 -11.93 32.90 1.62
C PRO A 365 -11.10 32.24 2.72
N LEU A 366 -11.28 32.64 3.99
CA LEU A 366 -10.51 32.14 5.14
C LEU A 366 -11.35 31.24 6.05
N SER A 367 -12.65 31.07 5.78
CA SER A 367 -13.50 30.19 6.59
C SER A 367 -12.99 28.75 6.63
N LEU A 368 -13.31 28.04 7.71
CA LEU A 368 -12.95 26.63 7.88
C LEU A 368 -13.47 25.78 6.71
N THR A 369 -14.71 26.00 6.29
CA THR A 369 -15.34 25.24 5.20
C THR A 369 -14.73 25.53 3.83
N THR A 370 -14.21 26.74 3.58
CA THR A 370 -13.45 27.06 2.36
C THR A 370 -12.14 26.27 2.33
N VAL A 371 -11.38 26.28 3.43
CA VAL A 371 -10.11 25.54 3.53
C VAL A 371 -10.32 24.03 3.39
N ASP A 372 -11.37 23.48 4.00
CA ASP A 372 -11.73 22.07 3.87
C ASP A 372 -12.09 21.69 2.43
N THR A 373 -12.90 22.51 1.75
CA THR A 373 -13.23 22.27 0.33
C THR A 373 -11.98 22.28 -0.52
N ALA A 374 -11.08 23.23 -0.31
CA ALA A 374 -9.82 23.28 -1.05
C ALA A 374 -8.97 22.03 -0.77
N ASN A 375 -8.89 21.56 0.48
CA ASN A 375 -8.18 20.30 0.78
C ASN A 375 -8.80 19.11 0.01
N MET A 376 -10.12 19.05 -0.09
CA MET A 376 -10.80 18.02 -0.88
C MET A 376 -10.57 18.16 -2.38
N LEU A 377 -10.52 19.38 -2.92
CA LEU A 377 -10.13 19.65 -4.31
C LEU A 377 -8.72 19.14 -4.59
N GLY A 378 -7.75 19.44 -3.72
CA GLY A 378 -6.37 18.98 -3.87
C GLY A 378 -6.27 17.45 -3.85
N ARG A 379 -7.03 16.78 -2.95
CA ARG A 379 -7.13 15.31 -2.90
C ARG A 379 -7.78 14.72 -4.16
N ALA A 380 -8.82 15.35 -4.69
CA ALA A 380 -9.47 14.92 -5.93
C ALA A 380 -8.52 15.05 -7.13
N GLY A 381 -7.79 16.17 -7.23
CA GLY A 381 -6.74 16.39 -8.25
C GLY A 381 -5.66 15.31 -8.17
N LEU A 382 -5.17 14.97 -6.97
CA LEU A 382 -4.21 13.87 -6.80
C LEU A 382 -4.74 12.53 -7.30
N ARG A 383 -6.01 12.20 -7.02
CA ARG A 383 -6.64 10.96 -7.50
C ARG A 383 -6.87 10.94 -9.01
N GLN A 384 -7.05 12.11 -9.62
CA GLN A 384 -7.10 12.30 -11.07
C GLN A 384 -5.71 12.21 -11.74
N GLY A 385 -4.62 12.15 -10.96
CA GLY A 385 -3.25 12.20 -11.48
C GLY A 385 -2.70 13.62 -11.68
N GLN A 386 -3.44 14.66 -11.27
CA GLN A 386 -3.02 16.07 -11.33
C GLN A 386 -2.30 16.48 -10.04
N ALA A 387 -1.11 15.92 -9.83
CA ALA A 387 -0.33 16.17 -8.63
C ALA A 387 0.09 17.64 -8.48
N LYS A 388 0.33 18.36 -9.59
CA LYS A 388 0.67 19.78 -9.57
C LYS A 388 -0.50 20.64 -9.09
N LEU A 389 -1.71 20.37 -9.58
CA LEU A 389 -2.93 21.00 -9.07
C LEU A 389 -3.06 20.77 -7.56
N GLY A 390 -2.89 19.50 -7.13
CA GLY A 390 -2.94 19.14 -5.72
C GLY A 390 -1.97 19.97 -4.89
N LEU A 391 -0.69 20.02 -5.30
CA LEU A 391 0.35 20.76 -4.62
C LEU A 391 0.01 22.25 -4.49
N ASP A 392 -0.39 22.89 -5.60
CA ASP A 392 -0.71 24.33 -5.62
C ASP A 392 -1.88 24.66 -4.69
N VAL A 393 -2.88 23.78 -4.63
CA VAL A 393 -4.03 23.92 -3.73
C VAL A 393 -3.61 23.78 -2.25
N PHE A 394 -2.74 22.81 -1.91
CA PHE A 394 -2.28 22.66 -0.53
C PHE A 394 -1.39 23.83 -0.08
N TYR A 395 -0.59 24.40 -0.98
CA TYR A 395 0.20 25.62 -0.72
C TYR A 395 -0.69 26.83 -0.45
N ASP A 396 -1.69 27.07 -1.30
CA ASP A 396 -2.66 28.15 -1.08
C ASP A 396 -3.41 27.94 0.25
N ASN A 397 -3.75 26.69 0.60
CA ASN A 397 -4.40 26.38 1.87
C ASN A 397 -3.53 26.68 3.09
N LEU A 398 -2.26 26.29 3.10
CA LEU A 398 -1.34 26.66 4.19
C LEU A 398 -1.27 28.19 4.33
N SER A 399 -1.26 28.91 3.20
CA SER A 399 -1.25 30.38 3.18
C SER A 399 -2.56 30.99 3.69
N ARG A 400 -3.73 30.39 3.41
CA ARG A 400 -5.03 30.78 3.97
C ARG A 400 -5.06 30.58 5.48
N ILE A 401 -4.57 29.45 5.97
CA ILE A 401 -4.53 29.16 7.40
C ILE A 401 -3.61 30.17 8.11
N ALA A 402 -2.42 30.44 7.56
CA ALA A 402 -1.51 31.43 8.13
C ALA A 402 -2.13 32.84 8.19
N ARG A 403 -2.84 33.27 7.13
CA ARG A 403 -3.59 34.53 7.13
C ARG A 403 -4.70 34.57 8.17
N ARG A 404 -5.43 33.46 8.35
CA ARG A 404 -6.46 33.35 9.40
C ARG A 404 -5.86 33.47 10.81
N LEU A 405 -4.67 32.91 11.00
CA LEU A 405 -3.88 33.01 12.24
C LEU A 405 -3.11 34.34 12.36
N GLN A 406 -3.26 35.26 11.39
CA GLN A 406 -2.60 36.57 11.38
C GLN A 406 -1.06 36.48 11.44
N LEU A 407 -0.49 35.44 10.83
CA LEU A 407 0.96 35.29 10.72
C LEU A 407 1.49 36.19 9.61
N GLU A 408 2.59 36.90 9.87
CA GLU A 408 3.31 37.64 8.83
C GLU A 408 4.04 36.64 7.93
N VAL A 409 3.48 36.36 6.75
CA VAL A 409 4.12 35.50 5.75
C VAL A 409 4.08 36.20 4.41
N HIS A 410 5.23 36.24 3.72
CA HIS A 410 5.30 36.71 2.34
C HIS A 410 4.59 35.71 1.41
N GLU A 411 3.94 36.20 0.35
CA GLU A 411 3.18 35.33 -0.57
C GLU A 411 4.08 34.21 -1.15
N ALA A 412 3.57 32.98 -1.06
CA ALA A 412 4.27 31.75 -1.46
C ALA A 412 4.49 31.71 -2.98
N GLY A 413 5.66 31.24 -3.40
CA GLY A 413 6.01 31.08 -4.81
C GLY A 413 7.16 30.12 -5.11
N ASP A 414 7.91 29.67 -4.08
CA ASP A 414 9.02 28.73 -4.19
C ASP A 414 9.11 27.81 -2.94
N ASP A 415 9.97 26.80 -2.99
CA ASP A 415 10.14 25.80 -1.91
C ASP A 415 10.73 26.39 -0.62
N GLU A 416 11.58 27.43 -0.71
CA GLU A 416 12.13 28.12 0.47
C GLU A 416 11.03 28.83 1.25
N ARG A 417 10.13 29.54 0.55
CA ARG A 417 8.96 30.19 1.14
C ARG A 417 7.97 29.20 1.73
N HIS A 418 7.81 28.02 1.13
CA HIS A 418 6.99 26.96 1.73
C HIS A 418 7.55 26.55 3.09
N GLN A 419 8.86 26.35 3.20
CA GLN A 419 9.46 25.99 4.48
C GLN A 419 9.32 27.11 5.53
N GLU A 420 9.46 28.38 5.13
CA GLU A 420 9.21 29.53 6.02
C GLU A 420 7.76 29.55 6.51
N LEU A 421 6.79 29.37 5.62
CA LEU A 421 5.36 29.29 5.93
C LEU A 421 5.06 28.14 6.90
N VAL A 422 5.59 26.94 6.64
CA VAL A 422 5.41 25.78 7.52
C VAL A 422 6.04 26.03 8.88
N ASN A 423 7.24 26.61 8.94
CA ASN A 423 7.90 26.95 10.20
C ASN A 423 7.08 27.96 11.02
N ALA A 424 6.50 28.98 10.37
CA ALA A 424 5.63 29.95 11.03
C ALA A 424 4.36 29.29 11.60
N LEU A 425 3.71 28.41 10.83
CA LEU A 425 2.54 27.64 11.28
C LEU A 425 2.88 26.71 12.45
N LEU A 426 4.03 26.03 12.40
CA LEU A 426 4.49 25.16 13.48
C LEU A 426 4.79 25.94 14.77
N ALA A 427 5.37 27.14 14.65
CA ALA A 427 5.66 28.00 15.80
C ALA A 427 4.38 28.46 16.52
N ASP A 428 3.29 28.69 15.78
CA ASP A 428 2.00 29.12 16.34
C ASP A 428 1.05 27.95 16.67
N LEU A 429 1.40 26.72 16.28
CA LEU A 429 0.61 25.51 16.53
C LEU A 429 0.09 25.36 17.99
N PRO A 430 0.88 25.69 19.05
CA PRO A 430 0.39 25.64 20.42
C PRO A 430 -0.80 26.57 20.72
N ARG A 431 -0.95 27.66 19.96
CA ARG A 431 -2.05 28.63 20.07
C ARG A 431 -3.19 28.37 19.09
N ALA A 432 -2.90 27.68 17.99
CA ALA A 432 -3.89 27.30 16.99
C ALA A 432 -5.02 26.44 17.59
N SER A 433 -6.25 26.64 17.09
CA SER A 433 -7.42 25.85 17.49
C SER A 433 -7.26 24.37 17.06
N SER A 434 -8.08 23.47 17.61
CA SER A 434 -8.08 22.07 17.17
C SER A 434 -8.36 21.93 15.67
N GLU A 435 -9.19 22.82 15.13
CA GLU A 435 -9.58 22.79 13.73
C GLU A 435 -8.48 23.32 12.82
N ASP A 436 -7.81 24.41 13.21
CA ASP A 436 -6.61 24.90 12.51
C ASP A 436 -5.52 23.83 12.47
N ARG A 437 -5.26 23.15 13.59
CA ARG A 437 -4.28 22.05 13.66
C ARG A 437 -4.65 20.90 12.72
N ARG A 438 -5.93 20.53 12.65
CA ARG A 438 -6.41 19.50 11.71
C ARG A 438 -6.17 19.94 10.27
N GLN A 439 -6.51 21.18 9.92
CA GLN A 439 -6.34 21.69 8.56
C GLN A 439 -4.87 21.83 8.15
N ILE A 440 -3.98 22.20 9.08
CA ILE A 440 -2.53 22.19 8.87
C ILE A 440 -2.03 20.76 8.63
N ASP A 441 -2.45 19.80 9.46
CA ASP A 441 -2.12 18.37 9.30
C ASP A 441 -2.58 17.83 7.93
N ASP A 442 -3.83 18.11 7.55
CA ASP A 442 -4.41 17.71 6.27
C ASP A 442 -3.67 18.30 5.06
N ALA A 443 -3.37 19.60 5.10
CA ALA A 443 -2.66 20.29 4.02
C ALA A 443 -1.19 19.85 3.90
N LEU A 444 -0.51 19.62 5.02
CA LEU A 444 0.85 19.06 5.02
C LEU A 444 0.86 17.63 4.49
N GLN A 445 -0.09 16.77 4.89
CA GLN A 445 -0.20 15.42 4.33
C GLN A 445 -0.44 15.48 2.82
N GLY A 446 -1.36 16.34 2.38
CA GLY A 446 -1.62 16.57 0.96
C GLY A 446 -0.38 17.04 0.19
N THR A 447 0.42 17.93 0.80
CA THR A 447 1.70 18.39 0.24
C THR A 447 2.68 17.23 0.06
N VAL A 448 2.84 16.36 1.07
CA VAL A 448 3.68 15.16 0.97
C VAL A 448 3.19 14.24 -0.15
N ASP A 449 1.88 13.96 -0.17
CA ASP A 449 1.25 13.07 -1.14
C ASP A 449 1.37 13.61 -2.58
N ALA A 450 1.37 14.94 -2.77
CA ALA A 450 1.54 15.60 -4.07
C ALA A 450 3.01 15.74 -4.50
N ALA A 451 3.90 16.02 -3.56
CA ALA A 451 5.32 16.22 -3.83
C ALA A 451 6.01 14.93 -4.28
N ILE A 452 5.59 13.76 -3.78
CA ILE A 452 6.15 12.45 -4.16
C ILE A 452 6.00 12.14 -5.67
N PRO A 453 4.79 12.14 -6.26
CA PRO A 453 4.63 11.89 -7.70
C PRO A 453 5.24 13.00 -8.56
N LEU A 454 5.34 14.24 -8.06
CA LEU A 454 6.09 15.33 -8.69
C LEU A 454 7.61 15.23 -8.49
N LYS A 455 8.07 14.27 -7.68
CA LYS A 455 9.49 14.01 -7.35
C LYS A 455 10.20 15.18 -6.69
N GLN A 456 9.43 16.01 -6.01
CA GLN A 456 9.93 17.04 -5.12
C GLN A 456 10.22 16.38 -3.76
N TYR A 457 11.15 15.43 -3.74
CA TYR A 457 11.39 14.60 -2.55
C TYR A 457 11.91 15.39 -1.34
N ASP A 458 12.65 16.48 -1.58
CA ASP A 458 13.08 17.37 -0.49
C ASP A 458 11.89 18.01 0.23
N LEU A 459 10.95 18.55 -0.54
CA LEU A 459 9.70 19.09 -0.03
C LEU A 459 8.84 18.03 0.67
N ALA A 460 8.74 16.83 0.09
CA ALA A 460 8.01 15.71 0.70
C ALA A 460 8.64 15.33 2.05
N LEU A 461 9.97 15.31 2.14
CA LEU A 461 10.68 14.97 3.37
C LEU A 461 10.54 16.08 4.41
N SER A 462 10.71 17.35 4.07
CA SER A 462 10.61 18.45 5.03
C SER A 462 9.17 18.64 5.56
N SER A 463 8.18 18.51 4.68
CA SER A 463 6.76 18.53 5.06
C SER A 463 6.40 17.28 5.89
N GLY A 464 6.95 16.11 5.54
CA GLY A 464 6.79 14.87 6.29
C GLY A 464 7.38 14.93 7.70
N GLU A 465 8.56 15.54 7.88
CA GLU A 465 9.18 15.76 9.19
C GLU A 465 8.32 16.68 10.07
N SER A 466 7.82 17.76 9.47
CA SER A 466 6.90 18.71 10.12
C SER A 466 5.63 17.99 10.59
N LEU A 467 5.02 17.21 9.70
CA LEU A 467 3.82 16.43 9.99
C LEU A 467 4.05 15.36 11.05
N LEU A 468 5.19 14.68 11.01
CA LEU A 468 5.59 13.69 12.00
C LEU A 468 5.75 14.32 13.39
N ALA A 469 6.31 15.53 13.47
CA ALA A 469 6.43 16.28 14.71
C ALA A 469 5.06 16.66 15.29
N ILE A 470 4.15 17.17 14.46
CA ILE A 470 2.76 17.48 14.85
C ILE A 470 2.09 16.23 15.43
N ARG A 471 2.02 15.14 14.66
CA ARG A 471 1.31 13.91 15.04
C ARG A 471 1.93 13.21 16.24
N SER A 472 3.25 13.28 16.41
CA SER A 472 3.94 12.69 17.56
C SER A 472 3.74 13.49 18.85
N SER A 473 3.41 14.78 18.75
CA SER A 473 3.17 15.66 19.90
C SER A 473 1.68 15.78 20.30
N ALA A 474 0.78 15.19 19.51
CA ALA A 474 -0.65 15.22 19.77
C ALA A 474 -1.00 14.55 21.11
N GLU A 475 -1.98 15.09 21.83
CA GLU A 475 -2.45 14.52 23.12
C GLU A 475 -2.87 13.06 22.97
N LYS A 476 -3.56 12.75 21.87
CA LYS A 476 -3.89 11.39 21.46
C LYS A 476 -3.14 11.07 20.18
N VAL A 477 -2.05 10.32 20.32
CA VAL A 477 -1.25 9.86 19.19
C VAL A 477 -2.03 8.83 18.36
N ASP A 478 -2.34 9.17 17.12
CA ASP A 478 -2.84 8.22 16.13
C ASP A 478 -1.65 7.49 15.47
N THR A 479 -1.48 6.23 15.85
CA THR A 479 -0.37 5.39 15.37
C THR A 479 -0.42 5.13 13.87
N ASP A 480 -1.62 5.05 13.29
CA ASP A 480 -1.79 4.73 11.87
C ASP A 480 -1.39 5.94 11.01
N MET A 481 -1.72 7.14 11.48
CA MET A 481 -1.30 8.39 10.83
C MET A 481 0.21 8.60 10.91
N ILE A 482 0.87 8.28 12.03
CA ILE A 482 2.35 8.34 12.14
C ILE A 482 3.00 7.34 11.19
N MET A 483 2.49 6.09 11.18
CA MET A 483 3.00 5.05 10.30
C MET A 483 2.88 5.46 8.82
N SER A 484 1.76 6.05 8.41
CA SER A 484 1.56 6.52 7.04
C SER A 484 2.62 7.54 6.63
N VAL A 485 2.98 8.48 7.52
CA VAL A 485 4.01 9.49 7.25
C VAL A 485 5.38 8.86 7.17
N LEU A 486 5.73 7.99 8.13
CA LEU A 486 7.02 7.28 8.11
C LEU A 486 7.19 6.46 6.84
N TRP A 487 6.12 5.82 6.36
CA TRP A 487 6.14 5.07 5.11
C TRP A 487 6.34 5.99 3.90
N GLY A 488 5.61 7.10 3.81
CA GLY A 488 5.81 8.09 2.74
C GLY A 488 7.23 8.68 2.74
N MET A 489 7.79 8.94 3.92
CA MET A 489 9.17 9.43 4.07
C MET A 489 10.22 8.38 3.72
N ALA A 490 10.03 7.13 4.13
CA ALA A 490 10.91 6.02 3.72
C ALA A 490 10.89 5.91 2.19
N TYR A 491 9.70 5.85 1.59
CA TYR A 491 9.53 5.79 0.14
C TYR A 491 10.19 6.99 -0.58
N ALA A 492 10.02 8.20 -0.07
CA ALA A 492 10.67 9.39 -0.63
C ALA A 492 12.20 9.31 -0.52
N CYS A 493 12.75 8.76 0.57
CA CYS A 493 14.19 8.54 0.70
C CYS A 493 14.72 7.47 -0.25
N ASP A 494 14.05 6.32 -0.36
CA ASP A 494 14.42 5.26 -1.33
C ASP A 494 14.43 5.83 -2.74
N SER A 495 13.34 6.51 -3.09
CA SER A 495 13.14 7.12 -4.40
C SER A 495 14.14 8.24 -4.70
N SER A 496 14.64 8.92 -3.67
CA SER A 496 15.60 10.01 -3.81
C SER A 496 17.06 9.62 -3.59
N ALA A 497 17.37 8.32 -3.59
CA ALA A 497 18.73 7.82 -3.37
C ALA A 497 19.34 8.24 -2.02
N ARG A 498 18.54 8.19 -0.95
CA ARG A 498 18.96 8.53 0.43
C ARG A 498 18.85 7.32 1.37
N PRO A 499 19.55 6.21 1.07
CA PRO A 499 19.32 4.93 1.73
C PRO A 499 19.58 4.99 3.25
N GLU A 500 20.56 5.78 3.73
CA GLU A 500 20.78 5.93 5.18
C GLU A 500 19.60 6.54 5.94
N ARG A 501 18.87 7.46 5.31
CA ARG A 501 17.67 8.07 5.91
C ARG A 501 16.49 7.12 5.82
N ALA A 502 16.32 6.44 4.68
CA ALA A 502 15.30 5.41 4.50
C ALA A 502 15.37 4.32 5.57
N ILE A 503 16.58 3.79 5.83
CA ILE A 503 16.83 2.80 6.88
C ILE A 503 16.28 3.25 8.23
N LYS A 504 16.50 4.51 8.63
CA LYS A 504 16.01 5.04 9.91
C LYS A 504 14.47 5.04 9.99
N TYR A 505 13.79 5.36 8.89
CA TYR A 505 12.34 5.33 8.84
C TYR A 505 11.80 3.90 8.84
N TYR A 506 12.43 2.99 8.07
CA TYR A 506 12.06 1.57 8.08
C TYR A 506 12.31 0.89 9.42
N ASP A 507 13.40 1.20 10.12
CA ASP A 507 13.66 0.73 11.47
C ASP A 507 12.49 1.09 12.40
N ARG A 508 12.08 2.37 12.39
CA ARG A 508 10.96 2.83 13.21
C ARG A 508 9.64 2.15 12.81
N LEU A 509 9.40 1.94 11.51
CA LEU A 509 8.21 1.23 11.01
C LEU A 509 8.16 -0.21 11.50
N ILE A 510 9.25 -0.95 11.31
CA ILE A 510 9.35 -2.38 11.65
C ILE A 510 9.27 -2.57 13.16
N ASP A 511 10.00 -1.78 13.95
CA ASP A 511 10.06 -1.90 15.41
C ASP A 511 8.74 -1.51 16.08
N SER A 512 8.10 -0.45 15.59
CA SER A 512 6.88 0.10 16.22
C SER A 512 5.60 -0.57 15.72
N TYR A 513 5.53 -0.93 14.43
CA TYR A 513 4.29 -1.35 13.78
C TYR A 513 4.34 -2.72 13.11
N GLY A 514 5.51 -3.37 13.03
CA GLY A 514 5.64 -4.64 12.31
C GLY A 514 4.69 -5.74 12.81
N LYS A 515 4.37 -5.75 14.11
CA LYS A 515 3.43 -6.74 14.69
C LYS A 515 1.98 -6.52 14.26
N SER A 516 1.54 -5.27 14.11
CA SER A 516 0.17 -4.94 13.70
C SER A 516 -0.01 -4.98 12.18
N MET A 517 1.07 -4.74 11.42
CA MET A 517 1.02 -4.55 9.97
C MET A 517 1.63 -5.69 9.16
N LYS A 518 1.23 -6.93 9.48
CA LYS A 518 1.75 -8.14 8.81
C LYS A 518 1.68 -8.09 7.28
N LYS A 519 0.66 -7.42 6.71
CA LYS A 519 0.48 -7.30 5.26
C LYS A 519 1.57 -6.44 4.57
N LEU A 520 2.03 -5.38 5.23
CA LEU A 520 3.03 -4.46 4.67
C LEU A 520 4.46 -4.80 5.10
N LEU A 521 4.61 -5.53 6.20
CA LEU A 521 5.89 -5.91 6.78
C LEU A 521 6.90 -6.53 5.78
N PRO A 522 6.53 -7.47 4.87
CA PRO A 522 7.48 -7.99 3.91
C PRO A 522 8.09 -6.89 3.01
N SER A 523 7.28 -5.92 2.58
CA SER A 523 7.74 -4.81 1.74
C SER A 523 8.67 -3.86 2.49
N TRP A 524 8.48 -3.66 3.79
CA TRP A 524 9.39 -2.85 4.61
C TRP A 524 10.74 -3.53 4.81
N TYR A 525 10.77 -4.84 5.06
CA TYR A 525 12.03 -5.61 5.09
C TYR A 525 12.72 -5.61 3.73
N HIS A 526 11.96 -5.72 2.64
CA HIS A 526 12.52 -5.65 1.30
C HIS A 526 13.17 -4.28 1.04
N GLY A 527 12.45 -3.18 1.25
CA GLY A 527 12.98 -1.82 1.07
C GLY A 527 14.26 -1.58 1.89
N ARG A 528 14.18 -1.79 3.21
CA ARG A 528 15.35 -1.64 4.10
C ARG A 528 16.51 -2.58 3.75
N GLY A 529 16.21 -3.78 3.27
CA GLY A 529 17.21 -4.73 2.80
C GLY A 529 17.98 -4.22 1.59
N LEU A 530 17.31 -3.59 0.62
CA LEU A 530 17.96 -2.93 -0.51
C LEU A 530 18.79 -1.74 -0.05
N ASP A 531 18.27 -0.90 0.84
CA ASP A 531 19.02 0.24 1.36
C ASP A 531 20.28 -0.20 2.12
N TYR A 532 20.20 -1.28 2.90
CA TYR A 532 21.37 -1.85 3.56
C TYR A 532 22.43 -2.29 2.57
N ASP A 533 22.03 -2.84 1.42
CA ASP A 533 22.96 -3.22 0.37
C ASP A 533 23.62 -1.97 -0.23
N LEU A 534 22.83 -0.95 -0.57
CA LEU A 534 23.31 0.32 -1.13
C LEU A 534 24.34 1.03 -0.23
N VAL A 535 24.19 0.95 1.10
CA VAL A 535 25.15 1.52 2.06
C VAL A 535 26.29 0.56 2.44
N GLY A 536 26.48 -0.53 1.70
CA GLY A 536 27.57 -1.46 1.89
C GLY A 536 27.46 -2.33 3.15
N ARG A 537 26.24 -2.68 3.56
CA ARG A 537 25.96 -3.57 4.71
C ARG A 537 25.29 -4.88 4.25
N PRO A 538 26.00 -5.72 3.47
CA PRO A 538 25.44 -6.90 2.82
C PRO A 538 24.89 -7.95 3.80
N ASP A 539 25.47 -8.07 5.00
CA ASP A 539 24.99 -9.02 6.00
C ASP A 539 23.60 -8.65 6.53
N LEU A 540 23.36 -7.35 6.74
CA LEU A 540 22.05 -6.83 7.15
C LEU A 540 21.06 -6.91 5.99
N ALA A 541 21.49 -6.57 4.77
CA ALA A 541 20.69 -6.72 3.56
C ALA A 541 20.21 -8.18 3.39
N ALA A 542 21.14 -9.14 3.45
CA ALA A 542 20.83 -10.55 3.30
C ALA A 542 19.88 -11.07 4.39
N LYS A 543 20.03 -10.58 5.63
CA LYS A 543 19.12 -10.90 6.74
C LYS A 543 17.69 -10.41 6.46
N ASP A 544 17.55 -9.16 6.03
CA ASP A 544 16.25 -8.54 5.77
C ASP A 544 15.58 -9.11 4.51
N ILE A 545 16.34 -9.37 3.45
CA ILE A 545 15.83 -10.03 2.23
C ILE A 545 15.31 -11.44 2.55
N LYS A 546 16.02 -12.22 3.38
CA LYS A 546 15.54 -13.54 3.84
C LYS A 546 14.23 -13.43 4.63
N MET A 547 14.10 -12.40 5.47
CA MET A 547 12.86 -12.13 6.21
C MET A 547 11.72 -11.76 5.26
N ALA A 548 11.98 -10.87 4.29
CA ALA A 548 11.01 -10.49 3.27
C ALA A 548 10.51 -11.70 2.47
N ILE A 549 11.41 -12.58 2.00
CA ILE A 549 11.06 -13.84 1.31
C ILE A 549 10.15 -14.71 2.18
N ALA A 550 10.48 -14.91 3.46
CA ALA A 550 9.69 -15.74 4.36
C ALA A 550 8.25 -15.19 4.53
N LEU A 551 8.12 -13.88 4.69
CA LEU A 551 6.83 -13.20 4.86
C LEU A 551 6.04 -13.13 3.55
N TYR A 552 6.68 -12.93 2.39
CA TYR A 552 6.01 -13.01 1.09
C TYR A 552 5.51 -14.42 0.79
N LYS A 553 6.27 -15.47 1.15
CA LYS A 553 5.79 -16.86 1.05
C LYS A 553 4.57 -17.11 1.92
N GLU A 554 4.55 -16.59 3.15
CA GLU A 554 3.36 -16.64 4.01
C GLU A 554 2.17 -15.93 3.34
N LYS A 555 2.38 -14.71 2.81
CA LYS A 555 1.33 -13.96 2.09
C LYS A 555 0.80 -14.73 0.88
N LEU A 556 1.68 -15.31 0.06
CA LEU A 556 1.33 -16.05 -1.15
C LEU A 556 0.41 -17.25 -0.86
N LEU A 557 0.51 -17.88 0.31
CA LEU A 557 -0.37 -19.00 0.70
C LEU A 557 -1.84 -18.59 0.87
N PHE A 558 -2.11 -17.31 1.12
CA PHE A 558 -3.44 -16.76 1.36
C PHE A 558 -3.89 -15.77 0.28
N GLU A 559 -3.07 -15.55 -0.75
CA GLU A 559 -3.44 -14.67 -1.86
C GLU A 559 -4.35 -15.40 -2.84
N GLU A 560 -5.54 -14.84 -3.07
CA GLU A 560 -6.57 -15.44 -3.92
C GLU A 560 -6.51 -14.87 -5.34
N ASP A 561 -6.05 -13.62 -5.49
CA ASP A 561 -5.92 -12.93 -6.76
C ASP A 561 -4.73 -13.46 -7.58
N GLU A 562 -4.98 -13.89 -8.82
CA GLU A 562 -3.98 -14.54 -9.68
C GLU A 562 -2.83 -13.60 -10.04
N GLU A 563 -3.13 -12.35 -10.38
CA GLU A 563 -2.13 -11.34 -10.71
C GLU A 563 -1.22 -11.05 -9.51
N SER A 564 -1.81 -10.87 -8.32
CA SER A 564 -1.07 -10.67 -7.08
C SER A 564 -0.19 -11.87 -6.71
N ARG A 565 -0.67 -13.11 -6.97
CA ARG A 565 0.12 -14.33 -6.76
C ARG A 565 1.32 -14.40 -7.69
N ASP A 566 1.13 -14.08 -8.96
CA ASP A 566 2.21 -14.04 -9.94
C ASP A 566 3.24 -12.98 -9.54
N HIS A 567 2.79 -11.78 -9.21
CA HIS A 567 3.67 -10.71 -8.73
C HIS A 567 4.49 -11.12 -7.50
N LEU A 568 3.86 -11.76 -6.51
CA LEU A 568 4.55 -12.28 -5.32
C LEU A 568 5.55 -13.37 -5.67
N THR A 569 5.20 -14.27 -6.60
CA THR A 569 6.08 -15.37 -7.04
C THR A 569 7.33 -14.83 -7.71
N TRP A 570 7.19 -13.86 -8.63
CA TRP A 570 8.30 -13.17 -9.27
C TRP A 570 9.17 -12.43 -8.25
N THR A 571 8.55 -11.67 -7.35
CA THR A 571 9.27 -10.94 -6.29
C THR A 571 10.10 -11.90 -5.42
N ILE A 572 9.55 -13.06 -5.04
CA ILE A 572 10.27 -14.08 -4.27
C ILE A 572 11.45 -14.64 -5.08
N ALA A 573 11.26 -14.92 -6.37
CA ALA A 573 12.30 -15.44 -7.25
C ALA A 573 13.45 -14.44 -7.42
N ASP A 574 13.14 -13.16 -7.65
CA ASP A 574 14.14 -12.09 -7.79
C ASP A 574 14.95 -11.89 -6.52
N LEU A 575 14.29 -11.91 -5.35
CA LEU A 575 14.99 -11.82 -4.07
C LEU A 575 15.90 -13.04 -3.81
N HIS A 576 15.48 -14.23 -4.23
CA HIS A 576 16.33 -15.42 -4.19
C HIS A 576 17.53 -15.29 -5.12
N TYR A 577 17.31 -14.81 -6.34
CA TYR A 577 18.38 -14.55 -7.30
C TYR A 577 19.41 -13.56 -6.74
N ASN A 578 18.95 -12.44 -6.18
CA ASN A 578 19.82 -11.42 -5.58
C ASN A 578 20.68 -12.01 -4.44
N LEU A 579 20.10 -12.82 -3.56
CA LEU A 579 20.85 -13.50 -2.50
C LEU A 579 21.92 -14.47 -3.05
N GLU A 580 21.60 -15.24 -4.08
CA GLU A 580 22.56 -16.19 -4.68
C GLU A 580 23.68 -15.46 -5.42
N GLN A 581 23.38 -14.36 -6.13
CA GLN A 581 24.41 -13.56 -6.79
C GLN A 581 25.33 -12.87 -5.77
N ALA A 582 24.77 -12.27 -4.71
CA ALA A 582 25.55 -11.67 -3.64
C ALA A 582 26.46 -12.69 -2.93
N LYS A 583 26.01 -13.94 -2.80
CA LYS A 583 26.84 -15.03 -2.27
C LYS A 583 27.96 -15.45 -3.22
N LYS A 584 27.71 -15.47 -4.52
CA LYS A 584 28.69 -15.86 -5.55
C LYS A 584 29.74 -14.77 -5.80
N TYR A 585 29.36 -13.50 -5.64
CA TYR A 585 30.20 -12.32 -5.84
C TYR A 585 30.06 -11.36 -4.65
N PRO A 586 30.56 -11.75 -3.46
CA PRO A 586 30.41 -10.96 -2.25
C PRO A 586 31.12 -9.60 -2.36
N PRO A 587 30.72 -8.59 -1.57
CA PRO A 587 31.27 -7.23 -1.68
C PRO A 587 32.78 -7.10 -1.44
N ASP A 588 33.39 -8.04 -0.72
CA ASP A 588 34.84 -8.10 -0.48
C ASP A 588 35.64 -8.64 -1.67
N ARG A 589 34.98 -9.25 -2.65
CA ARG A 589 35.60 -9.69 -3.89
C ARG A 589 36.08 -8.47 -4.69
N PRO A 590 37.29 -8.47 -5.24
CA PRO A 590 37.86 -7.29 -5.90
C PRO A 590 37.23 -6.94 -7.26
N ASP A 591 36.54 -7.88 -7.90
CA ASP A 591 35.88 -7.71 -9.20
C ASP A 591 34.74 -8.72 -9.37
N TYR A 592 33.90 -8.51 -10.38
CA TYR A 592 32.86 -9.43 -10.81
C TYR A 592 33.02 -9.80 -12.31
N ALA A 593 34.26 -9.86 -12.80
CA ALA A 593 34.56 -10.12 -14.22
C ALA A 593 34.17 -11.53 -14.68
N ASP A 594 34.02 -12.48 -13.75
CA ASP A 594 33.58 -13.85 -14.04
C ASP A 594 32.05 -13.99 -14.12
N LEU A 595 31.29 -12.88 -14.06
CA LEU A 595 29.86 -12.94 -14.38
C LEU A 595 29.68 -13.37 -15.83
N ALA A 596 28.77 -14.33 -16.03
CA ALA A 596 28.55 -14.92 -17.34
C ALA A 596 28.13 -13.85 -18.36
N ASP A 597 27.46 -12.79 -17.97
CA ASP A 597 26.93 -11.81 -18.93
C ASP A 597 27.91 -10.69 -19.29
N ASN A 598 29.13 -10.72 -18.74
CA ASN A 598 30.18 -9.79 -19.15
C ASN A 598 30.56 -10.03 -20.62
N LYS A 599 30.72 -8.92 -21.33
CA LYS A 599 31.04 -8.81 -22.75
C LYS A 599 32.32 -8.02 -22.91
N ARG A 600 32.81 -7.86 -24.13
CA ARG A 600 34.05 -7.10 -24.38
C ARG A 600 34.12 -6.53 -25.78
N TRP A 601 34.87 -5.44 -25.94
CA TRP A 601 35.39 -5.01 -27.23
C TRP A 601 36.72 -5.71 -27.56
N ARG A 602 37.08 -5.80 -28.85
CA ARG A 602 38.45 -6.17 -29.23
C ARG A 602 39.40 -5.03 -28.90
N ARG A 603 40.62 -5.34 -28.47
CA ARG A 603 41.64 -4.31 -28.22
C ARG A 603 41.92 -3.42 -29.45
N ALA A 604 41.85 -4.00 -30.65
CA ALA A 604 42.00 -3.29 -31.92
C ALA A 604 40.84 -2.33 -32.26
N SER A 605 39.70 -2.41 -31.55
CA SER A 605 38.58 -1.49 -31.74
C SER A 605 38.81 -0.12 -31.09
N PHE A 606 39.79 0.00 -30.20
CA PHE A 606 40.07 1.27 -29.51
C PHE A 606 40.94 2.21 -30.38
N PRO A 607 40.67 3.54 -30.39
CA PRO A 607 39.60 4.21 -29.64
C PRO A 607 38.20 3.96 -30.24
N LEU A 608 37.22 3.70 -29.38
CA LEU A 608 35.82 3.48 -29.78
C LEU A 608 35.21 4.81 -30.23
N LYS A 609 34.54 4.81 -31.38
CA LYS A 609 33.89 5.99 -31.94
C LYS A 609 32.51 6.17 -31.34
N VAL A 610 32.31 7.25 -30.60
CA VAL A 610 31.05 7.56 -29.91
C VAL A 610 30.31 8.65 -30.67
N PHE A 611 29.08 8.37 -31.09
CA PHE A 611 28.14 9.36 -31.59
C PHE A 611 27.05 9.59 -30.55
N VAL A 612 26.83 10.86 -30.19
CA VAL A 612 25.74 11.29 -29.33
C VAL A 612 24.76 12.05 -30.19
N GLY A 613 23.50 11.63 -30.22
CA GLY A 613 22.44 12.36 -30.92
C GLY A 613 22.40 13.81 -30.44
N ARG A 614 22.26 14.77 -31.36
CA ARG A 614 22.15 16.21 -31.04
C ARG A 614 20.83 16.84 -31.53
N GLY A 615 19.99 16.07 -32.21
CA GLY A 615 18.70 16.54 -32.70
C GLY A 615 17.76 16.89 -31.54
N PRO A 616 16.85 17.86 -31.72
CA PRO A 616 15.88 18.21 -30.68
C PRO A 616 14.92 17.05 -30.39
N ASP A 617 14.67 16.14 -31.34
CA ASP A 617 13.70 15.05 -31.19
C ASP A 617 14.32 13.78 -30.56
N ASP A 618 15.56 13.46 -30.90
CA ASP A 618 16.23 12.18 -30.60
C ASP A 618 17.61 12.34 -29.94
N GLY A 619 18.04 13.57 -29.69
CA GLY A 619 19.37 13.90 -29.18
C GLY A 619 19.36 14.68 -27.88
N PHE A 620 20.55 15.08 -27.44
CA PHE A 620 20.80 15.84 -26.23
C PHE A 620 21.42 17.19 -26.57
N GLY A 621 21.03 18.23 -25.84
CA GLY A 621 21.56 19.59 -25.92
C GLY A 621 21.97 20.14 -24.56
N GLY A 622 22.45 21.39 -24.56
CA GLY A 622 22.70 22.17 -23.35
C GLY A 622 23.49 21.45 -22.25
N ASP A 623 22.94 21.45 -21.04
CA ASP A 623 23.58 20.83 -19.88
C ASP A 623 23.43 19.31 -19.87
N ILE A 624 22.40 18.75 -20.52
CA ILE A 624 22.22 17.31 -20.61
C ILE A 624 23.28 16.66 -21.50
N LEU A 625 23.64 17.30 -22.62
CA LEU A 625 24.75 16.82 -23.46
C LEU A 625 26.07 16.78 -22.67
N LYS A 626 26.29 17.75 -21.77
CA LYS A 626 27.47 17.72 -20.88
C LYS A 626 27.42 16.52 -19.93
N LEU A 627 26.26 16.20 -19.36
CA LEU A 627 26.09 15.00 -18.51
C LEU A 627 26.40 13.70 -19.27
N VAL A 628 25.99 13.57 -20.53
CA VAL A 628 26.35 12.42 -21.37
C VAL A 628 27.86 12.32 -21.54
N HIS A 629 28.54 13.43 -21.83
CA HIS A 629 29.99 13.47 -21.94
C HIS A 629 30.68 13.14 -20.61
N GLU A 630 30.23 13.71 -19.50
CA GLU A 630 30.74 13.38 -18.16
C GLU A 630 30.61 11.90 -17.83
N ALA A 631 29.50 11.26 -18.21
CA ALA A 631 29.27 9.84 -17.96
C ALA A 631 30.22 8.95 -18.77
N VAL A 632 30.50 9.30 -20.03
CA VAL A 632 31.52 8.61 -20.86
C VAL A 632 32.91 8.84 -20.28
N ASP A 633 33.22 10.07 -19.92
CA ASP A 633 34.53 10.49 -19.41
C ASP A 633 34.85 9.80 -18.08
N LEU A 634 33.84 9.51 -17.24
CA LEU A 634 34.02 8.76 -15.99
C LEU A 634 34.63 7.36 -16.22
N TRP A 635 34.22 6.66 -17.28
CA TRP A 635 34.79 5.37 -17.67
C TRP A 635 36.14 5.51 -18.40
N ARG A 636 36.40 6.64 -19.08
CA ARG A 636 37.65 6.91 -19.80
C ARG A 636 38.79 7.36 -18.90
N ASP A 637 38.51 8.20 -17.90
CA ASP A 637 39.53 9.03 -17.26
C ASP A 637 39.98 8.55 -15.88
N TYR A 638 39.44 7.43 -15.39
CA TYR A 638 39.96 6.85 -14.15
C TYR A 638 41.41 6.34 -14.36
N PRO A 639 42.26 6.34 -13.31
CA PRO A 639 43.67 5.96 -13.45
C PRO A 639 43.85 4.58 -14.09
N GLN A 640 44.64 4.51 -15.17
CA GLN A 640 44.91 3.28 -15.93
C GLN A 640 43.70 2.69 -16.68
N SER A 641 42.66 3.48 -16.95
CA SER A 641 41.54 3.00 -17.76
C SER A 641 42.00 2.44 -19.10
N PRO A 642 41.58 1.22 -19.47
CA PRO A 642 41.83 0.64 -20.78
C PRO A 642 40.88 1.21 -21.85
N ILE A 643 39.90 2.03 -21.45
CA ILE A 643 38.87 2.57 -22.33
C ILE A 643 39.38 3.85 -22.99
N ALA A 644 39.49 3.82 -24.32
CA ALA A 644 39.76 5.00 -25.14
C ALA A 644 38.56 5.27 -26.06
N VAL A 645 38.12 6.53 -26.12
CA VAL A 645 36.98 6.95 -26.95
C VAL A 645 37.34 8.14 -27.83
N GLN A 646 36.70 8.22 -28.98
CA GLN A 646 36.76 9.34 -29.91
C GLN A 646 35.33 9.76 -30.28
N TYR A 647 34.95 11.02 -30.04
CA TYR A 647 33.65 11.50 -30.49
C TYR A 647 33.63 11.70 -32.01
N VAL A 648 32.54 11.30 -32.65
CA VAL A 648 32.29 11.47 -34.09
C VAL A 648 30.93 12.13 -34.30
N ASP A 649 30.79 12.94 -35.35
CA ASP A 649 29.52 13.60 -35.71
C ASP A 649 28.69 12.81 -36.74
N ASP A 650 29.14 11.61 -37.13
CA ASP A 650 28.51 10.78 -38.16
C ASP A 650 28.16 9.40 -37.58
N LEU A 651 26.86 9.15 -37.42
CA LEU A 651 26.30 7.90 -36.88
C LEU A 651 26.78 6.65 -37.65
N SER A 652 27.05 6.76 -38.95
CA SER A 652 27.50 5.63 -39.76
C SER A 652 28.92 5.17 -39.41
N LYS A 653 29.70 6.04 -38.77
CA LYS A 653 31.08 5.77 -38.34
C LYS A 653 31.18 5.36 -36.87
N ALA A 654 30.07 5.39 -36.14
CA ALA A 654 30.05 5.17 -34.70
C ALA A 654 30.06 3.68 -34.34
N ASP A 655 30.90 3.33 -33.38
CA ASP A 655 30.88 2.04 -32.69
C ASP A 655 29.82 2.05 -31.58
N ILE A 656 29.67 3.20 -30.91
CA ILE A 656 28.68 3.44 -29.85
C ILE A 656 27.76 4.57 -30.30
N PHE A 657 26.45 4.31 -30.26
CA PHE A 657 25.42 5.33 -30.45
C PHE A 657 24.67 5.57 -29.14
N ILE A 658 24.51 6.84 -28.74
CA ILE A 658 23.71 7.25 -27.60
C ILE A 658 22.61 8.18 -28.09
N GLU A 659 21.36 7.82 -27.84
CA GLU A 659 20.18 8.62 -28.21
C GLU A 659 19.24 8.86 -27.03
N ARG A 660 18.50 9.96 -27.15
CA ARG A 660 17.43 10.34 -26.24
C ARG A 660 16.12 9.78 -26.76
N VAL A 661 15.34 9.17 -25.89
CA VAL A 661 13.95 8.83 -26.21
C VAL A 661 12.98 9.60 -25.32
N THR A 662 11.82 9.93 -25.87
CA THR A 662 10.75 10.69 -25.18
C THR A 662 9.52 9.85 -24.90
N THR A 663 9.52 8.59 -25.32
CA THR A 663 8.47 7.62 -25.01
C THR A 663 9.12 6.33 -24.52
N TYR A 664 8.33 5.48 -23.87
CA TYR A 664 8.76 4.17 -23.39
C TYR A 664 8.53 3.07 -24.44
N ASP A 665 8.16 3.40 -25.67
CA ASP A 665 7.86 2.39 -26.70
C ASP A 665 9.11 1.55 -27.04
N ASP A 666 10.31 2.14 -26.90
CA ASP A 666 11.59 1.50 -27.22
C ASP A 666 12.38 1.01 -26.00
N ILE A 667 11.87 1.26 -24.79
CA ILE A 667 12.49 0.88 -23.51
C ILE A 667 11.58 -0.15 -22.81
N PRO A 668 12.12 -1.27 -22.30
CA PRO A 668 11.32 -2.25 -21.55
C PRO A 668 10.52 -1.59 -20.43
N TYR A 669 9.29 -2.04 -20.23
CA TYR A 669 8.50 -1.61 -19.08
C TYR A 669 9.28 -1.88 -17.79
N GLY A 670 9.40 -0.86 -16.94
CA GLY A 670 10.23 -0.97 -15.75
C GLY A 670 11.73 -0.76 -16.00
N SER A 671 12.11 -0.03 -17.05
CA SER A 671 13.43 0.57 -17.19
C SER A 671 13.32 2.03 -17.65
N ALA A 672 14.31 2.87 -17.32
CA ALA A 672 14.48 4.21 -17.88
C ALA A 672 15.59 4.28 -18.95
N GLY A 673 16.34 3.19 -19.13
CA GLY A 673 17.42 3.07 -20.09
C GLY A 673 17.45 1.70 -20.76
N ARG A 674 18.12 1.62 -21.90
CA ARG A 674 18.36 0.35 -22.58
C ARG A 674 19.66 0.39 -23.35
N THR A 675 20.55 -0.53 -23.01
CA THR A 675 21.71 -0.85 -23.82
C THR A 675 21.46 -2.09 -24.66
N SER A 676 21.61 -1.95 -25.97
CA SER A 676 21.62 -3.05 -26.94
C SER A 676 23.00 -3.13 -27.61
N ALA A 677 23.42 -4.34 -27.95
CA ALA A 677 24.73 -4.56 -28.55
C ALA A 677 24.65 -5.62 -29.65
N ASN A 678 25.40 -5.40 -30.72
CA ASN A 678 25.67 -6.39 -31.75
C ASN A 678 26.95 -7.12 -31.39
N PHE A 679 26.97 -8.42 -31.66
CA PHE A 679 28.09 -9.28 -31.33
C PHE A 679 28.73 -9.88 -32.58
N GLU A 680 30.01 -10.20 -32.47
CA GLU A 680 30.68 -11.03 -33.45
C GLU A 680 30.21 -12.49 -33.30
N HIS A 681 29.96 -13.14 -34.43
CA HIS A 681 29.58 -14.55 -34.51
C HIS A 681 30.71 -15.39 -35.12
N LEU A 682 31.02 -16.52 -34.49
CA LEU A 682 31.90 -17.55 -35.04
C LEU A 682 31.04 -18.76 -35.41
N GLY A 683 30.58 -18.80 -36.67
CA GLY A 683 29.53 -19.71 -37.10
C GLY A 683 28.19 -19.33 -36.44
N GLU A 684 27.50 -20.31 -35.85
CA GLU A 684 26.23 -20.08 -35.14
C GLU A 684 26.43 -19.56 -33.70
N ARG A 685 27.67 -19.55 -33.18
CA ARG A 685 27.96 -19.17 -31.80
C ARG A 685 28.29 -17.68 -31.68
N GLU A 686 27.55 -16.97 -30.85
CA GLU A 686 27.89 -15.61 -30.40
C GLU A 686 29.17 -15.64 -29.54
N THR A 687 30.15 -14.78 -29.88
CA THR A 687 31.45 -14.74 -29.19
C THR A 687 31.50 -13.79 -27.99
N ARG A 688 30.41 -13.03 -27.75
CA ARG A 688 30.31 -11.93 -26.77
C ARG A 688 31.30 -10.79 -26.98
N VAL A 689 31.93 -10.75 -28.15
CA VAL A 689 32.74 -9.62 -28.60
C VAL A 689 31.80 -8.61 -29.23
N ILE A 690 31.68 -7.44 -28.64
CA ILE A 690 30.84 -6.34 -29.10
C ILE A 690 31.44 -5.77 -30.38
N THR A 691 30.59 -5.55 -31.39
CA THR A 691 30.95 -4.90 -32.66
C THR A 691 30.28 -3.54 -32.80
N ARG A 692 29.12 -3.35 -32.17
CA ARG A 692 28.40 -2.08 -32.09
C ARG A 692 27.53 -2.06 -30.83
N ALA A 693 27.37 -0.91 -30.21
CA ALA A 693 26.45 -0.72 -29.09
C ALA A 693 25.52 0.48 -29.34
N HIS A 694 24.32 0.39 -28.79
CA HIS A 694 23.30 1.43 -28.87
C HIS A 694 22.64 1.59 -27.50
N VAL A 695 22.80 2.78 -26.93
CA VAL A 695 22.22 3.23 -25.66
C VAL A 695 21.04 4.14 -25.95
N ARG A 696 19.87 3.79 -25.41
CA ARG A 696 18.69 4.63 -25.36
C ARG A 696 18.44 5.04 -23.93
N VAL A 697 18.29 6.34 -23.69
CA VAL A 697 17.94 6.84 -22.37
C VAL A 697 16.69 7.70 -22.49
N TYR A 698 15.68 7.35 -21.70
CA TYR A 698 14.51 8.19 -21.59
C TYR A 698 14.92 9.52 -20.95
N CYS A 699 14.63 10.62 -21.62
CA CYS A 699 14.77 11.94 -21.05
C CYS A 699 13.81 12.87 -21.81
N PRO A 700 12.74 13.37 -21.17
CA PRO A 700 11.77 14.21 -21.87
C PRO A 700 12.33 15.62 -22.17
N SER A 701 13.43 16.02 -21.54
CA SER A 701 14.09 17.30 -21.79
C SER A 701 15.25 17.16 -22.77
N TYR A 702 15.32 18.07 -23.74
CA TYR A 702 16.45 18.14 -24.68
C TYR A 702 17.70 18.73 -24.01
N ASP A 703 17.57 19.85 -23.30
CA ASP A 703 18.69 20.65 -22.80
C ASP A 703 18.71 20.86 -21.28
N GLY A 704 17.71 20.33 -20.58
CA GLY A 704 17.52 20.48 -19.15
C GLY A 704 16.67 21.69 -18.76
N THR A 705 16.22 22.50 -19.73
CA THR A 705 15.42 23.72 -19.50
C THR A 705 13.98 23.62 -20.00
N THR A 706 13.72 22.76 -20.98
CA THR A 706 12.38 22.48 -21.51
C THR A 706 11.95 21.06 -21.20
N TRP A 707 10.78 20.86 -20.57
CA TRP A 707 10.20 19.56 -20.25
C TRP A 707 8.88 19.39 -21.00
N GLU A 708 8.77 18.43 -21.94
CA GLU A 708 7.49 18.14 -22.64
C GLU A 708 6.80 19.40 -23.24
N ASN A 709 7.58 20.33 -23.80
CA ASN A 709 7.12 21.64 -24.32
C ASN A 709 6.62 22.64 -23.26
N GLN A 710 6.80 22.34 -21.98
CA GLN A 710 6.65 23.27 -20.88
C GLN A 710 8.05 23.84 -20.56
N ASN A 711 8.17 25.16 -20.38
CA ASN A 711 9.43 25.83 -19.99
C ASN A 711 9.79 25.53 -18.52
N VAL A 712 9.82 24.25 -18.15
CA VAL A 712 10.12 23.77 -16.81
C VAL A 712 11.52 23.16 -16.83
N LYS A 713 12.40 23.76 -16.04
CA LYS A 713 13.77 23.28 -15.86
C LYS A 713 13.78 21.95 -15.11
N MET A 714 14.61 21.01 -15.55
CA MET A 714 14.85 19.78 -14.80
C MET A 714 15.39 20.08 -13.41
N SER A 715 14.80 19.45 -12.39
CA SER A 715 15.33 19.52 -11.02
C SER A 715 16.76 18.98 -10.96
N ASP A 716 17.53 19.43 -9.97
CA ASP A 716 18.87 18.89 -9.72
C ASP A 716 18.81 17.38 -9.49
N PHE A 717 17.80 16.93 -8.73
CA PHE A 717 17.54 15.51 -8.51
C PHE A 717 17.37 14.71 -9.81
N ALA A 718 16.53 15.18 -10.74
CA ALA A 718 16.30 14.49 -12.01
C ALA A 718 17.58 14.42 -12.87
N ARG A 719 18.40 15.49 -12.83
CA ARG A 719 19.70 15.52 -13.52
C ARG A 719 20.69 14.52 -12.91
N THR A 720 20.75 14.42 -11.58
CA THR A 720 21.57 13.44 -10.87
C THR A 720 21.16 12.01 -11.22
N GLN A 721 19.86 11.70 -11.22
CA GLN A 721 19.36 10.36 -11.61
C GLN A 721 19.66 10.03 -13.08
N LEU A 722 19.48 10.99 -13.99
CA LEU A 722 19.84 10.81 -15.39
C LEU A 722 21.35 10.50 -15.54
N LYS A 723 22.20 11.17 -14.77
CA LYS A 723 23.64 10.87 -14.75
C LYS A 723 23.91 9.44 -14.27
N TYR A 724 23.26 8.97 -13.20
CA TYR A 724 23.42 7.59 -12.71
C TYR A 724 23.07 6.57 -13.78
N LEU A 725 21.92 6.78 -14.42
CA LEU A 725 21.43 5.94 -15.50
C LEU A 725 22.41 5.93 -16.68
N LEU A 726 22.88 7.10 -17.13
CA LEU A 726 23.84 7.19 -18.22
C LEU A 726 25.14 6.44 -17.91
N VAL A 727 25.70 6.61 -16.71
CA VAL A 727 26.92 5.91 -16.30
C VAL A 727 26.69 4.39 -16.26
N HIS A 728 25.54 3.94 -15.74
CA HIS A 728 25.16 2.54 -15.66
C HIS A 728 25.02 1.90 -17.06
N GLU A 729 24.26 2.51 -17.95
CA GLU A 729 24.08 2.04 -19.32
C GLU A 729 25.41 2.00 -20.09
N LEU A 730 26.27 3.01 -19.88
CA LEU A 730 27.62 3.01 -20.46
C LEU A 730 28.50 1.88 -19.90
N GLY A 731 28.31 1.46 -18.65
CA GLY A 731 28.97 0.28 -18.13
C GLY A 731 28.60 -0.99 -18.91
N HIS A 732 27.33 -1.14 -19.32
CA HIS A 732 26.92 -2.22 -20.23
C HIS A 732 27.58 -2.11 -21.60
N VAL A 733 27.70 -0.88 -22.15
CA VAL A 733 28.43 -0.63 -23.40
C VAL A 733 29.88 -1.08 -23.31
N PHE A 734 30.55 -0.83 -22.19
CA PHE A 734 31.92 -1.24 -21.97
C PHE A 734 32.08 -2.70 -21.53
N GLY A 735 30.97 -3.43 -21.41
CA GLY A 735 30.93 -4.88 -21.29
C GLY A 735 30.64 -5.42 -19.89
N LEU A 736 30.24 -4.59 -18.93
CA LEU A 736 29.89 -5.04 -17.59
C LEU A 736 28.46 -5.53 -17.54
N ALA A 737 28.26 -6.64 -16.84
CA ALA A 737 26.95 -7.08 -16.37
C ALA A 737 26.52 -6.30 -15.13
N HIS A 738 25.28 -6.50 -14.68
CA HIS A 738 24.84 -5.97 -13.39
C HIS A 738 25.71 -6.53 -12.26
N SER A 739 26.24 -5.62 -11.46
CA SER A 739 26.88 -5.97 -10.20
C SER A 739 25.85 -6.45 -9.19
N PRO A 740 26.18 -7.42 -8.33
CA PRO A 740 25.30 -7.88 -7.26
C PRO A 740 25.56 -7.23 -5.90
N ALA A 741 26.34 -6.14 -5.82
CA ALA A 741 26.48 -5.39 -4.56
C ALA A 741 26.08 -3.93 -4.73
N GLY A 742 25.30 -3.43 -3.77
CA GLY A 742 24.73 -2.09 -3.75
C GLY A 742 25.69 -0.93 -4.04
N PRO A 743 26.93 -0.89 -3.50
CA PRO A 743 27.82 0.25 -3.67
C PRO A 743 28.38 0.45 -5.08
N ASP A 744 28.24 -0.55 -5.95
CA ASP A 744 28.74 -0.49 -7.32
C ASP A 744 27.81 0.29 -8.24
N ILE A 745 28.34 1.01 -9.22
CA ILE A 745 27.51 1.73 -10.19
C ILE A 745 26.68 0.77 -11.04
N MET A 746 27.21 -0.43 -11.29
CA MET A 746 26.55 -1.48 -12.05
C MET A 746 25.50 -2.23 -11.24
N PHE A 747 25.29 -1.92 -9.97
CA PHE A 747 24.12 -2.44 -9.27
C PHE A 747 22.87 -1.84 -9.89
N TRP A 748 21.89 -2.69 -10.20
CA TRP A 748 20.66 -2.28 -10.88
C TRP A 748 19.80 -1.28 -10.09
N LYS A 749 20.15 -0.98 -8.83
CA LYS A 749 19.56 0.05 -7.96
C LYS A 749 20.55 1.12 -7.52
N SER A 750 21.74 1.17 -8.11
CA SER A 750 22.81 2.03 -7.67
C SER A 750 22.40 3.50 -7.72
N CYS A 751 22.93 4.24 -6.76
CA CYS A 751 22.82 5.69 -6.72
C CYS A 751 24.18 6.36 -6.53
N SER A 752 25.25 5.69 -6.99
CA SER A 752 26.60 6.24 -6.91
C SER A 752 26.84 7.26 -8.03
N GLU A 753 27.53 8.36 -7.71
CA GLU A 753 28.05 9.32 -8.70
C GLU A 753 29.37 8.86 -9.35
N THR A 754 29.99 7.83 -8.79
CA THR A 754 31.36 7.44 -9.09
C THR A 754 31.47 5.93 -9.32
N LEU A 755 32.44 5.52 -10.13
CA LEU A 755 32.77 4.11 -10.27
C LEU A 755 33.32 3.58 -8.95
N SER A 756 32.82 2.43 -8.50
CA SER A 756 33.43 1.75 -7.37
C SER A 756 34.80 1.19 -7.77
N SER A 757 35.63 0.87 -6.78
CA SER A 757 36.89 0.15 -7.02
C SER A 757 36.65 -1.20 -7.71
N ARG A 758 35.49 -1.81 -7.47
CA ARG A 758 35.10 -3.10 -8.03
C ARG A 758 34.67 -2.99 -9.49
N ASP A 759 33.97 -1.91 -9.84
CA ASP A 759 33.64 -1.56 -11.23
C ASP A 759 34.92 -1.38 -12.06
N VAL A 760 35.86 -0.58 -11.53
CA VAL A 760 37.17 -0.33 -12.14
C VAL A 760 37.97 -1.61 -12.35
N LYS A 761 38.12 -2.44 -11.30
CA LYS A 761 38.84 -3.70 -11.38
C LYS A 761 38.20 -4.71 -12.31
N THR A 762 36.87 -4.68 -12.43
CA THR A 762 36.14 -5.51 -13.38
C THR A 762 36.46 -5.13 -14.82
N ILE A 763 36.41 -3.84 -15.18
CA ILE A 763 36.86 -3.36 -16.51
C ILE A 763 38.33 -3.77 -16.76
N GLU A 764 39.22 -3.47 -15.82
CA GLU A 764 40.64 -3.80 -15.97
C GLU A 764 40.82 -5.28 -16.27
N ARG A 765 40.15 -6.17 -15.53
CA ARG A 765 40.26 -7.61 -15.74
C ARG A 765 39.70 -8.06 -17.09
N ILE A 766 38.61 -7.47 -17.58
CA ILE A 766 38.01 -7.76 -18.90
C ILE A 766 39.00 -7.44 -20.04
N TYR A 767 39.80 -6.38 -19.92
CA TYR A 767 40.66 -5.89 -21.01
C TYR A 767 42.16 -6.18 -20.85
N VAL A 768 42.68 -6.34 -19.63
CA VAL A 768 44.11 -6.62 -19.36
C VAL A 768 44.45 -8.09 -19.58
N THR A 769 43.52 -9.02 -19.39
CA THR A 769 43.78 -10.47 -19.50
C THR A 769 43.74 -11.01 -20.93
N GLN A 770 43.63 -10.14 -21.95
CA GLN A 770 43.59 -10.57 -23.35
C GLN A 770 45.00 -10.95 -23.85
N PRO A 771 45.22 -12.18 -24.33
CA PRO A 771 46.34 -12.45 -25.22
C PRO A 771 46.16 -11.61 -26.49
N GLU A 772 47.25 -11.03 -26.99
CA GLU A 772 47.27 -10.21 -28.22
C GLU A 772 46.66 -10.90 -29.44
#